data_AF-A0A225AZA9-F1
#
_entry.id   AF-A0A225AZA9-F1
#
_cell.length_a   1.000
_cell.length_b   1.000
_cell.length_c   1.000
_cell.angle_alpha   90.00
_cell.angle_beta   90.00
_cell.angle_gamma   90.00
#
_symmetry.space_group_name_H-M   'P 1'
#
loop_
_entity.id
_entity.type
_entity.pdbx_description
1 polymer ?
#
loop_
_entity_poly.entity_id
_entity_poly.type
_entity_poly.pdbx_seq_one_letter_code
_entity_poly.pdbx_strand_id
1 'polypeptide(L)'
;MRWTGGLAGALAGSLVYQAMPGQANMADVDPAEVSSSVSAYLAAHPISTRKASQTPDTASLKAAVLANATSPISHAARSRCPVSCSESGLDSTAWSVYHRLERLDLCDSPMLLDFNLFNELDNPRTHLSLAACSADFELSSLANRETTNNTSCLSNSVSPSTVTSSIQMASSGSTSSIATADVVNLLEQLQAAFAVSQSDCKERIQVAYTDKAAVGVYLGSALSSQGVILPVLDKLITQVQTDNSIAQETIVQLCNNSTARYSLGVFVSTNADLSSTQQAIQSWRNSGCLTTMEEWTPDWDTLSFLAPSSRLNSSLATNSTRLATRELLHRRTHSDKELRHAQEAKKLQSRDDSNECTTIQVVSGDSCSTLATECGITAAEFTKYNPSSDLCSTLVAGQHVCCTAGDLPNYAPQPDTDDNCYSYTVQTGDTCSALAAAYDITVDEIEAWNTGSNGTWGWMGCSDLLVGSYICLSNGWPPMPANIPNAVCGPQVNNTSTAPHGTDLSTLNECPLNACCDIWGQCGITADFCTPSNSTTGNPGTAASGENGCISNCGTDIIVSDAPAETYSIAYFEGSDQTRSCLAMSVDQINTTFYTHIHFAFATINSDMTLSVDGMEDQLSLLSNMTGVKRILSIGGWDFSTGADTYMIFRDAVTSANRDTLVSNVVSFLDEYDLDGVDFDWEYPDEPDIPGIPAGTTADATNYYITLLVLKDALPSDKTLSITAPASFWYLERFPIEAIASVVDYIVYMTYDLHGQWDYGSAFADSGCDTGNCLRSHVNLTETLSSLSMITKAGVSSNKVAVGVASYARSFEMTEAGCWTDMCTYTGPSSGAWPGPCTDTAGYIANYELELVMSENPTAELYWDDDSYSNILVFNET
;
A
#
# COMPACT_ATOMS: atom_id res chain seq x y z
N MET A 1 -32.39 -7.92 -17.65
CA MET A 1 -33.44 -7.44 -18.59
C MET A 1 -34.40 -6.41 -17.99
N ARG A 2 -34.95 -6.54 -16.76
CA ARG A 2 -35.81 -5.48 -16.19
C ARG A 2 -35.03 -4.27 -15.63
N TRP A 3 -33.80 -4.48 -15.16
CA TRP A 3 -32.95 -3.40 -14.62
C TRP A 3 -32.29 -2.56 -15.73
N THR A 4 -31.85 -3.20 -16.83
CA THR A 4 -31.32 -2.49 -18.01
C THR A 4 -32.33 -1.50 -18.60
N GLY A 5 -33.62 -1.86 -18.64
CA GLY A 5 -34.68 -0.94 -19.06
C GLY A 5 -35.05 0.14 -18.02
N GLY A 6 -34.78 -0.10 -16.74
CA GLY A 6 -35.00 0.88 -15.67
C GLY A 6 -33.88 1.92 -15.58
N LEU A 7 -32.61 1.48 -15.63
CA LEU A 7 -31.44 2.36 -15.68
C LEU A 7 -31.43 3.18 -16.98
N ALA A 8 -31.70 2.54 -18.12
CA ALA A 8 -31.84 3.26 -19.39
C ALA A 8 -33.08 4.18 -19.43
N GLY A 9 -34.14 3.88 -18.66
CA GLY A 9 -35.28 4.77 -18.50
C GLY A 9 -34.96 6.00 -17.62
N ALA A 10 -34.22 5.80 -16.53
CA ALA A 10 -33.77 6.86 -15.63
C ALA A 10 -32.74 7.79 -16.31
N LEU A 11 -31.73 7.22 -16.98
CA LEU A 11 -30.74 7.98 -17.74
C LEU A 11 -31.39 8.76 -18.89
N ALA A 12 -32.38 8.18 -19.58
CA ALA A 12 -33.07 8.85 -20.68
C ALA A 12 -34.06 9.94 -20.26
N GLY A 13 -34.65 9.83 -19.06
CA GLY A 13 -35.48 10.90 -18.49
C GLY A 13 -34.69 12.18 -18.19
N SER A 14 -33.39 12.03 -17.86
CA SER A 14 -32.47 13.13 -17.58
C SER A 14 -31.70 13.62 -18.83
N LEU A 15 -31.44 12.73 -19.81
CA LEU A 15 -30.68 13.03 -21.02
C LEU A 15 -31.49 13.71 -22.15
N VAL A 16 -32.70 14.20 -21.89
CA VAL A 16 -33.48 15.01 -22.84
C VAL A 16 -32.72 16.28 -23.30
N TYR A 17 -31.59 16.59 -22.68
CA TYR A 17 -30.69 17.71 -23.01
C TYR A 17 -29.33 17.33 -23.64
N GLN A 18 -29.08 16.06 -24.01
CA GLN A 18 -27.83 15.68 -24.70
C GLN A 18 -28.15 14.87 -25.96
N ALA A 19 -28.29 15.56 -27.10
CA ALA A 19 -28.56 14.92 -28.39
C ALA A 19 -27.28 14.55 -29.17
N MET A 20 -27.32 13.39 -29.80
CA MET A 20 -26.36 12.85 -30.76
C MET A 20 -26.11 13.75 -31.99
N PRO A 21 -24.96 13.61 -32.68
CA PRO A 21 -24.54 14.50 -33.76
C PRO A 21 -25.52 14.49 -34.93
N GLY A 22 -26.07 15.68 -35.26
CA GLY A 22 -26.70 15.95 -36.55
C GLY A 22 -28.12 16.51 -36.55
N GLN A 23 -28.77 16.74 -35.39
CA GLN A 23 -30.07 17.42 -35.35
C GLN A 23 -29.91 18.87 -34.87
N ALA A 24 -30.15 19.80 -35.79
CA ALA A 24 -30.30 21.21 -35.47
C ALA A 24 -31.59 21.40 -34.65
N ASN A 25 -31.45 21.90 -33.42
CA ASN A 25 -32.43 22.10 -32.34
C ASN A 25 -32.51 20.95 -31.31
N MET A 26 -31.92 21.17 -30.14
CA MET A 26 -31.97 20.30 -28.94
C MET A 26 -33.35 20.28 -28.26
N ALA A 27 -34.35 20.99 -28.78
CA ALA A 27 -35.72 20.98 -28.27
C ALA A 27 -36.57 19.77 -28.73
N ASP A 28 -36.02 18.88 -29.57
CA ASP A 28 -36.75 17.78 -30.24
C ASP A 28 -36.16 16.38 -29.97
N VAL A 29 -35.34 16.19 -28.93
CA VAL A 29 -34.79 14.85 -28.60
C VAL A 29 -35.89 13.98 -27.98
N ASP A 30 -36.25 12.87 -28.63
CA ASP A 30 -37.21 11.91 -28.08
C ASP A 30 -36.57 11.15 -26.90
N PRO A 31 -37.10 11.26 -25.67
CA PRO A 31 -36.62 10.50 -24.52
C PRO A 31 -36.59 8.98 -24.77
N ALA A 32 -37.46 8.48 -25.66
CA ALA A 32 -37.46 7.07 -26.05
C ALA A 32 -36.22 6.69 -26.88
N GLU A 33 -35.67 7.61 -27.68
CA GLU A 33 -34.47 7.39 -28.49
C GLU A 33 -33.22 7.31 -27.61
N VAL A 34 -33.09 8.20 -26.62
CA VAL A 34 -31.99 8.16 -25.65
C VAL A 34 -32.06 6.91 -24.75
N SER A 35 -33.27 6.50 -24.37
CA SER A 35 -33.45 5.25 -23.63
C SER A 35 -33.03 4.03 -24.45
N SER A 36 -33.27 4.08 -25.77
CA SER A 36 -32.87 3.02 -26.67
C SER A 36 -31.34 2.95 -26.88
N SER A 37 -30.64 4.09 -26.90
CA SER A 37 -29.18 4.13 -27.06
C SER A 37 -28.45 3.66 -25.81
N VAL A 38 -28.84 4.14 -24.62
CA VAL A 38 -28.28 3.66 -23.34
C VAL A 38 -28.56 2.16 -23.18
N SER A 39 -29.77 1.71 -23.52
CA SER A 39 -30.10 0.28 -23.52
C SER A 39 -29.21 -0.52 -24.46
N ALA A 40 -28.86 0.04 -25.64
CA ALA A 40 -27.96 -0.60 -26.59
C ALA A 40 -26.52 -0.66 -26.06
N TYR A 41 -26.02 0.42 -25.44
CA TYR A 41 -24.72 0.42 -24.78
C TYR A 41 -24.64 -0.62 -23.67
N LEU A 42 -25.62 -0.66 -22.77
CA LEU A 42 -25.70 -1.65 -21.69
C LEU A 42 -25.89 -3.09 -22.19
N ALA A 43 -26.44 -3.26 -23.40
CA ALA A 43 -26.53 -4.56 -24.05
C ALA A 43 -25.20 -4.99 -24.69
N ALA A 44 -24.40 -4.03 -25.19
CA ALA A 44 -23.06 -4.26 -25.71
C ALA A 44 -22.01 -4.44 -24.60
N HIS A 45 -22.22 -3.77 -23.46
CA HIS A 45 -21.38 -3.77 -22.26
C HIS A 45 -22.17 -4.39 -21.09
N PRO A 46 -22.32 -5.73 -21.05
CA PRO A 46 -23.17 -6.38 -20.09
C PRO A 46 -22.66 -6.16 -18.66
N ILE A 47 -23.53 -5.61 -17.81
CA ILE A 47 -23.26 -5.43 -16.38
C ILE A 47 -23.56 -6.72 -15.63
N SER A 48 -22.67 -7.09 -14.70
CA SER A 48 -22.94 -8.20 -13.78
C SER A 48 -23.88 -7.75 -12.66
N THR A 49 -24.91 -8.55 -12.38
CA THR A 49 -25.91 -8.23 -11.34
C THR A 49 -26.21 -9.45 -10.50
N ARG A 50 -26.37 -9.25 -9.19
CA ARG A 50 -26.77 -10.29 -8.24
C ARG A 50 -28.00 -9.83 -7.45
N LYS A 51 -28.89 -10.74 -7.08
CA LYS A 51 -30.01 -10.38 -6.18
C LYS A 51 -29.52 -10.23 -4.74
N ALA A 52 -30.04 -9.24 -4.02
CA ALA A 52 -29.81 -9.09 -2.59
C ALA A 52 -30.26 -10.36 -1.83
N SER A 53 -29.43 -10.86 -0.90
CA SER A 53 -29.69 -12.13 -0.20
C SER A 53 -30.48 -11.96 1.11
N GLN A 54 -30.52 -10.75 1.70
CA GLN A 54 -31.33 -10.34 2.86
C GLN A 54 -31.11 -8.86 3.16
N THR A 55 -32.12 -8.18 3.73
CA THR A 55 -31.98 -6.81 4.23
C THR A 55 -31.51 -6.84 5.70
N PRO A 56 -30.47 -6.09 6.08
CA PRO A 56 -30.03 -6.05 7.47
C PRO A 56 -31.09 -5.45 8.40
N ASP A 57 -31.09 -5.89 9.65
CA ASP A 57 -31.96 -5.35 10.69
C ASP A 57 -31.47 -3.97 11.16
N THR A 58 -32.35 -2.97 11.11
CA THR A 58 -32.05 -1.58 11.47
C THR A 58 -31.52 -1.43 12.90
N ALA A 59 -31.98 -2.27 13.85
CA ALA A 59 -31.48 -2.21 15.22
C ALA A 59 -30.02 -2.67 15.33
N SER A 60 -29.65 -3.68 14.55
CA SER A 60 -28.27 -4.18 14.45
C SER A 60 -27.34 -3.15 13.80
N LEU A 61 -27.78 -2.49 12.72
CA LEU A 61 -27.02 -1.41 12.07
C LEU A 61 -26.79 -0.23 13.01
N LYS A 62 -27.84 0.20 13.73
CA LYS A 62 -27.72 1.26 14.74
C LYS A 62 -26.71 0.89 15.83
N ALA A 63 -26.74 -0.34 16.32
CA ALA A 63 -25.80 -0.80 17.33
C ALA A 63 -24.35 -0.80 16.82
N ALA A 64 -24.12 -1.20 15.56
CA ALA A 64 -22.80 -1.21 14.94
C ALA A 64 -22.21 0.21 14.80
N VAL A 65 -23.01 1.18 14.32
CA VAL A 65 -22.57 2.58 14.20
C VAL A 65 -22.25 3.17 15.57
N LEU A 66 -23.12 2.95 16.57
CA LEU A 66 -22.89 3.45 17.94
C LEU A 66 -21.69 2.80 18.65
N ALA A 67 -21.28 1.60 18.22
CA ALA A 67 -20.09 0.92 18.72
C ALA A 67 -18.80 1.42 18.05
N ASN A 68 -18.88 2.35 17.08
CA ASN A 68 -17.77 2.80 16.24
C ASN A 68 -17.05 1.60 15.57
N ALA A 69 -17.83 0.57 15.21
CA ALA A 69 -17.32 -0.68 14.63
C ALA A 69 -16.97 -0.55 13.14
N THR A 70 -17.06 0.65 12.56
CA THR A 70 -16.52 0.97 11.24
C THR A 70 -15.01 1.10 11.38
N SER A 71 -14.26 0.12 10.86
CA SER A 71 -12.79 0.14 10.85
C SER A 71 -12.29 1.46 10.25
N PRO A 72 -11.60 2.31 11.01
CA PRO A 72 -10.89 3.42 10.40
C PRO A 72 -9.72 2.83 9.58
N ILE A 73 -9.72 3.05 8.28
CA ILE A 73 -8.51 2.84 7.49
C ILE A 73 -7.48 3.85 8.00
N SER A 74 -6.34 3.35 8.47
CA SER A 74 -5.21 4.22 8.81
C SER A 74 -4.81 5.01 7.56
N HIS A 75 -4.44 6.27 7.72
CA HIS A 75 -4.10 7.23 6.65
C HIS A 75 -2.88 6.80 5.78
N ALA A 76 -2.43 5.55 5.87
CA ALA A 76 -1.23 5.00 5.25
C ALA A 76 -1.28 5.02 3.71
N ALA A 77 -2.47 4.91 3.08
CA ALA A 77 -2.56 4.75 1.63
C ALA A 77 -2.12 5.98 0.81
N ARG A 78 -2.17 7.21 1.37
CA ARG A 78 -1.73 8.44 0.68
C ARG A 78 -0.30 8.88 1.01
N SER A 79 0.39 8.21 1.94
CA SER A 79 1.78 8.55 2.21
C SER A 79 2.65 8.13 1.02
N ARG A 80 3.22 9.13 0.32
CA ARG A 80 4.13 8.88 -0.81
C ARG A 80 5.31 8.01 -0.39
N CYS A 81 5.83 8.27 0.81
CA CYS A 81 6.94 7.53 1.40
C CYS A 81 6.47 6.53 2.47
N PRO A 82 7.20 5.40 2.64
CA PRO A 82 6.93 4.45 3.71
C PRO A 82 7.18 5.04 5.10
N VAL A 83 6.81 4.28 6.13
CA VAL A 83 7.11 4.59 7.53
C VAL A 83 8.59 4.91 7.74
N SER A 84 8.90 5.77 8.70
CA SER A 84 10.28 6.13 9.06
C SER A 84 11.07 4.92 9.58
N CYS A 85 12.34 4.77 9.18
CA CYS A 85 13.24 3.76 9.74
C CYS A 85 13.61 4.07 11.20
N SER A 86 13.67 5.35 11.59
CA SER A 86 13.94 5.74 12.98
C SER A 86 12.76 5.41 13.91
N GLU A 87 11.53 5.40 13.39
CA GLU A 87 10.31 5.00 14.10
C GLU A 87 10.12 3.47 14.13
N SER A 88 10.22 2.82 12.97
CA SER A 88 9.97 1.37 12.82
C SER A 88 11.15 0.49 13.24
N GLY A 89 12.36 1.06 13.29
CA GLY A 89 13.60 0.31 13.53
C GLY A 89 14.14 -0.36 12.26
N LEU A 90 15.12 -1.26 12.46
CA LEU A 90 15.79 -1.98 11.36
C LEU A 90 15.27 -3.41 11.15
N ASP A 91 14.23 -3.81 11.87
CA ASP A 91 13.54 -5.08 11.61
C ASP A 91 12.52 -4.84 10.49
N SER A 92 12.78 -5.42 9.32
CA SER A 92 11.97 -5.21 8.12
C SER A 92 10.53 -5.73 8.25
N THR A 93 10.25 -6.58 9.25
CA THR A 93 8.87 -7.00 9.53
C THR A 93 7.98 -5.87 10.04
N ALA A 94 8.56 -4.74 10.45
CA ALA A 94 7.85 -3.53 10.87
C ALA A 94 7.75 -2.45 9.78
N TRP A 95 8.27 -2.72 8.57
CA TRP A 95 8.31 -1.77 7.45
C TRP A 95 7.05 -1.83 6.59
N SER A 96 6.78 -0.78 5.81
CA SER A 96 5.69 -0.80 4.83
C SER A 96 6.01 -1.79 3.71
N VAL A 97 5.04 -2.58 3.26
CA VAL A 97 5.24 -3.57 2.20
C VAL A 97 4.59 -3.10 0.91
N TYR A 98 5.33 -3.21 -0.20
CA TYR A 98 4.88 -2.88 -1.55
C TYR A 98 5.04 -4.07 -2.50
N HIS A 99 4.20 -4.12 -3.53
CA HIS A 99 4.11 -5.28 -4.45
C HIS A 99 4.42 -4.95 -5.91
N ARG A 100 4.90 -3.73 -6.16
CA ARG A 100 5.30 -3.20 -7.47
C ARG A 100 6.48 -2.27 -7.27
N LEU A 101 7.46 -2.30 -8.18
CA LEU A 101 8.67 -1.48 -8.07
C LEU A 101 8.36 0.00 -8.28
N GLU A 102 7.44 0.31 -9.20
CA GLU A 102 7.00 1.65 -9.56
C GLU A 102 6.40 2.41 -8.36
N ARG A 103 5.94 1.68 -7.33
CA ARG A 103 5.44 2.29 -6.10
C ARG A 103 6.54 2.99 -5.30
N LEU A 104 7.79 2.55 -5.43
CA LEU A 104 8.95 3.14 -4.77
C LEU A 104 9.29 4.52 -5.35
N ASP A 105 9.04 4.73 -6.65
CA ASP A 105 9.37 5.98 -7.37
C ASP A 105 8.53 7.18 -6.91
N LEU A 106 7.38 6.91 -6.26
CA LEU A 106 6.54 7.96 -5.69
C LEU A 106 7.14 8.59 -4.43
N CYS A 107 8.12 7.95 -3.80
CA CYS A 107 8.80 8.49 -2.63
C CYS A 107 10.05 9.27 -3.05
N ASP A 108 10.10 10.55 -2.67
CA ASP A 108 11.21 11.47 -2.93
C ASP A 108 12.31 11.45 -1.87
N SER A 109 12.23 10.50 -0.93
CA SER A 109 13.16 10.33 0.18
C SER A 109 13.97 9.03 0.03
N PRO A 110 15.21 8.96 0.54
CA PRO A 110 15.97 7.72 0.57
C PRO A 110 15.22 6.66 1.36
N MET A 111 15.25 5.43 0.87
CA MET A 111 14.61 4.28 1.52
C MET A 111 15.62 3.18 1.78
N LEU A 112 15.43 2.42 2.86
CA LEU A 112 16.00 1.09 3.01
C LEU A 112 14.99 0.06 2.52
N LEU A 113 15.47 -0.94 1.78
CA LEU A 113 14.65 -2.00 1.21
C LEU A 113 15.08 -3.38 1.74
N ASP A 114 14.11 -4.26 1.90
CA ASP A 114 14.30 -5.68 2.17
C ASP A 114 13.32 -6.53 1.32
N PHE A 115 13.85 -7.56 0.67
CA PHE A 115 13.13 -8.44 -0.25
C PHE A 115 13.94 -9.73 -0.45
N ASN A 116 13.30 -10.80 -0.93
CA ASN A 116 14.02 -12.06 -1.11
C ASN A 116 15.02 -11.93 -2.27
N LEU A 117 16.28 -12.22 -1.98
CA LEU A 117 17.38 -12.10 -2.92
C LEU A 117 17.20 -12.99 -4.16
N PHE A 118 16.45 -14.09 -4.07
CA PHE A 118 16.26 -15.06 -5.15
C PHE A 118 14.87 -15.01 -5.79
N ASN A 119 14.04 -14.05 -5.40
CA ASN A 119 12.84 -13.66 -6.14
C ASN A 119 13.26 -12.62 -7.20
N GLU A 120 13.37 -13.02 -8.47
CA GLU A 120 13.83 -12.16 -9.57
C GLU A 120 12.96 -10.91 -9.72
N LEU A 121 13.55 -9.71 -9.54
CA LEU A 121 12.84 -8.44 -9.60
C LEU A 121 12.43 -8.03 -11.03
N ASP A 122 13.17 -8.48 -12.04
CA ASP A 122 12.92 -8.20 -13.47
C ASP A 122 12.00 -9.23 -14.14
N ASN A 123 11.58 -10.25 -13.40
CA ASN A 123 10.70 -11.29 -13.90
C ASN A 123 9.24 -10.91 -13.60
N PRO A 124 8.42 -10.62 -14.62
CA PRO A 124 7.03 -10.22 -14.43
C PRO A 124 6.16 -11.34 -13.84
N ARG A 125 6.71 -12.55 -13.68
CA ARG A 125 6.02 -13.67 -13.07
C ARG A 125 6.27 -13.83 -11.58
N THR A 126 7.24 -13.12 -11.02
CA THR A 126 7.55 -13.20 -9.59
C THR A 126 6.56 -12.34 -8.81
N HIS A 127 6.05 -12.85 -7.69
CA HIS A 127 5.31 -11.98 -6.77
C HIS A 127 6.31 -11.16 -5.95
N LEU A 128 6.19 -9.84 -6.04
CA LEU A 128 7.09 -8.94 -5.33
C LEU A 128 6.53 -8.64 -3.94
N SER A 129 7.40 -8.74 -2.94
CA SER A 129 7.16 -8.25 -1.59
C SER A 129 8.38 -7.44 -1.18
N LEU A 130 8.23 -6.12 -1.24
CA LEU A 130 9.26 -5.13 -1.01
C LEU A 130 8.96 -4.43 0.32
N ALA A 131 9.62 -4.86 1.39
CA ALA A 131 9.56 -4.15 2.65
C ALA A 131 10.43 -2.89 2.55
N ALA A 132 9.90 -1.73 2.93
CA ALA A 132 10.57 -0.45 2.80
C ALA A 132 10.30 0.47 3.99
N CYS A 133 11.33 1.20 4.42
CA CYS A 133 11.21 2.32 5.35
C CYS A 133 11.97 3.53 4.82
N SER A 134 11.52 4.73 5.17
CA SER A 134 12.17 5.99 4.82
C SER A 134 13.40 6.18 5.69
N ALA A 135 14.57 6.18 5.06
CA ALA A 135 15.86 6.24 5.73
C ALA A 135 16.13 7.67 6.22
N ASP A 136 15.92 7.89 7.51
CA ASP A 136 15.92 9.21 8.16
C ASP A 136 16.92 9.29 9.32
N PHE A 137 18.02 8.53 9.24
CA PHE A 137 19.01 8.50 10.31
C PHE A 137 19.77 9.84 10.42
N GLU A 138 19.78 10.43 11.62
CA GLU A 138 20.62 11.58 11.90
C GLU A 138 22.08 11.16 12.18
N LEU A 139 22.96 11.36 11.20
CA LEU A 139 24.40 11.07 11.30
C LEU A 139 25.08 11.73 12.51
N SER A 140 24.62 12.92 12.92
CA SER A 140 25.17 13.65 14.07
C SER A 140 24.99 12.91 15.41
N SER A 141 23.94 12.08 15.51
CA SER A 141 23.63 11.28 16.70
C SER A 141 24.50 10.02 16.82
N LEU A 142 25.11 9.59 15.71
CA LEU A 142 25.94 8.38 15.62
C LEU A 142 27.39 8.61 16.00
N ALA A 143 27.88 9.85 15.94
CA ALA A 143 29.24 10.24 16.32
C ALA A 143 29.59 9.93 17.80
N ASN A 144 28.59 9.67 18.65
CA ASN A 144 28.78 9.32 20.06
C ASN A 144 28.72 7.81 20.36
N ARG A 145 28.41 6.95 19.37
CA ARG A 145 28.47 5.49 19.55
C ARG A 145 29.81 4.99 19.01
N GLU A 146 30.83 4.94 19.86
CA GLU A 146 32.04 4.16 19.60
C GLU A 146 31.66 2.67 19.48
N THR A 147 31.37 2.17 18.27
CA THR A 147 31.16 0.74 18.02
C THR A 147 32.43 0.10 17.46
N THR A 148 33.49 0.08 18.26
CA THR A 148 34.59 -0.87 18.06
C THR A 148 34.26 -2.21 18.71
N ASN A 149 33.15 -2.83 18.27
CA ASN A 149 32.93 -4.25 18.56
C ASN A 149 33.83 -5.05 17.62
N ASN A 150 35.09 -5.22 18.00
CA ASN A 150 36.04 -6.09 17.29
C ASN A 150 35.80 -7.54 17.73
N THR A 151 34.56 -8.00 17.58
CA THR A 151 34.10 -9.31 18.03
C THR A 151 34.26 -10.32 16.91
N SER A 152 35.04 -11.35 17.18
CA SER A 152 35.24 -12.47 16.26
C SER A 152 34.02 -13.39 16.24
N CYS A 153 33.55 -13.77 15.04
CA CYS A 153 32.53 -14.81 14.85
C CYS A 153 33.08 -16.25 14.91
N LEU A 154 34.38 -16.38 15.20
CA LEU A 154 35.02 -17.67 15.37
C LEU A 154 34.63 -18.32 16.70
N SER A 155 34.55 -19.65 16.70
CA SER A 155 34.40 -20.41 17.94
C SER A 155 35.53 -20.09 18.94
N ASN A 156 35.20 -20.11 20.24
CA ASN A 156 36.16 -19.85 21.32
C ASN A 156 37.39 -20.78 21.32
N SER A 157 37.31 -21.93 20.65
CA SER A 157 38.42 -22.88 20.48
C SER A 157 39.44 -22.47 19.41
N VAL A 158 39.12 -21.47 18.58
CA VAL A 158 39.90 -21.05 17.42
C VAL A 158 40.65 -19.77 17.76
N SER A 159 41.96 -19.75 17.52
CA SER A 159 42.76 -18.54 17.71
C SER A 159 42.61 -17.63 16.50
N PRO A 160 42.06 -16.41 16.65
CA PRO A 160 41.95 -15.46 15.56
C PRO A 160 43.34 -14.93 15.16
N SER A 161 43.52 -14.65 13.88
CA SER A 161 44.65 -13.90 13.33
C SER A 161 44.13 -12.77 12.46
N THR A 162 44.80 -11.61 12.53
CA THR A 162 44.51 -10.50 11.63
C THR A 162 45.01 -10.82 10.23
N VAL A 163 44.10 -10.82 9.27
CA VAL A 163 44.35 -10.94 7.84
C VAL A 163 44.13 -9.58 7.22
N THR A 164 45.06 -9.13 6.38
CA THR A 164 44.93 -7.92 5.58
C THR A 164 44.80 -8.32 4.12
N SER A 165 43.72 -7.89 3.46
CA SER A 165 43.44 -8.19 2.05
C SER A 165 43.20 -6.89 1.28
N SER A 166 43.63 -6.83 0.01
CA SER A 166 43.24 -5.73 -0.88
C SER A 166 41.75 -5.83 -1.20
N ILE A 167 41.05 -4.69 -1.19
CA ILE A 167 39.72 -4.53 -1.76
C ILE A 167 39.83 -3.83 -3.10
N GLN A 168 39.02 -4.29 -4.05
CA GLN A 168 39.03 -3.84 -5.43
C GLN A 168 37.89 -2.87 -5.66
N MET A 169 38.12 -1.84 -6.47
CA MET A 169 37.06 -1.01 -7.03
C MET A 169 36.99 -1.20 -8.54
N ALA A 170 35.79 -1.17 -9.10
CA ALA A 170 35.60 -1.16 -10.54
C ALA A 170 34.38 -0.33 -10.93
N SER A 171 34.35 0.15 -12.17
CA SER A 171 33.29 1.02 -12.68
C SER A 171 32.97 0.75 -14.14
N SER A 172 31.74 1.04 -14.54
CA SER A 172 31.25 0.93 -15.92
C SER A 172 30.26 2.05 -16.25
N GLY A 173 30.18 2.39 -17.54
CA GLY A 173 29.20 3.34 -18.06
C GLY A 173 29.58 4.81 -17.87
N SER A 174 28.66 5.72 -18.23
CA SER A 174 28.94 7.16 -18.21
C SER A 174 29.03 7.70 -16.79
N THR A 175 29.92 8.67 -16.57
CA THR A 175 30.01 9.38 -15.29
C THR A 175 28.96 10.48 -15.18
N SER A 176 28.34 10.60 -14.02
CA SER A 176 27.31 11.60 -13.70
C SER A 176 27.74 12.42 -12.49
N SER A 177 27.61 13.75 -12.60
CA SER A 177 27.75 14.68 -11.48
C SER A 177 26.40 15.03 -10.82
N ILE A 178 25.28 14.62 -11.43
CA ILE A 178 23.93 14.94 -10.95
C ILE A 178 23.51 13.92 -9.89
N ALA A 179 23.86 12.65 -10.07
CA ALA A 179 23.49 11.56 -9.16
C ALA A 179 24.35 11.49 -7.89
N THR A 180 25.39 12.31 -7.77
CA THR A 180 26.36 12.23 -6.66
C THR A 180 25.72 12.52 -5.30
N ALA A 181 24.79 13.47 -5.23
CA ALA A 181 24.09 13.81 -4.00
C ALA A 181 23.21 12.65 -3.51
N ASP A 182 22.44 12.03 -4.41
CA ASP A 182 21.58 10.88 -4.10
C ASP A 182 22.42 9.67 -3.65
N VAL A 183 23.49 9.35 -4.37
CA VAL A 183 24.41 8.25 -4.01
C VAL A 183 25.06 8.47 -2.65
N VAL A 184 25.56 9.68 -2.39
CA VAL A 184 26.18 10.01 -1.09
C VAL A 184 25.16 9.86 0.03
N ASN A 185 23.94 10.37 -0.15
CA ASN A 185 22.87 10.21 0.83
C ASN A 185 22.56 8.74 1.12
N LEU A 186 22.40 7.91 0.08
CA LEU A 186 22.17 6.47 0.25
C LEU A 186 23.32 5.75 0.97
N LEU A 187 24.58 6.07 0.63
CA LEU A 187 25.75 5.50 1.30
C LEU A 187 25.83 5.92 2.78
N GLU A 188 25.50 7.16 3.10
CA GLU A 188 25.46 7.68 4.45
C GLU A 188 24.34 7.01 5.28
N GLN A 189 23.14 6.83 4.71
CA GLN A 189 22.04 6.11 5.35
C GLN A 189 22.39 4.63 5.59
N LEU A 190 23.06 3.97 4.64
CA LEU A 190 23.58 2.61 4.82
C LEU A 190 24.63 2.56 5.94
N GLN A 191 25.59 3.49 5.94
CA GLN A 191 26.60 3.58 6.99
C GLN A 191 25.95 3.71 8.37
N ALA A 192 24.92 4.55 8.48
CA ALA A 192 24.12 4.72 9.70
C ALA A 192 23.41 3.42 10.12
N ALA A 193 22.74 2.76 9.20
CA ALA A 193 22.04 1.49 9.46
C ALA A 193 23.00 0.40 9.96
N PHE A 194 24.17 0.25 9.32
CA PHE A 194 25.22 -0.69 9.77
C PHE A 194 25.82 -0.32 11.13
N ALA A 195 25.88 0.97 11.48
CA ALA A 195 26.43 1.41 12.76
C ALA A 195 25.49 1.11 13.95
N VAL A 196 24.17 1.13 13.76
CA VAL A 196 23.19 0.93 14.85
C VAL A 196 22.68 -0.50 14.97
N SER A 197 22.80 -1.28 13.91
CA SER A 197 22.43 -2.70 13.90
C SER A 197 23.24 -3.55 14.87
N GLN A 198 22.60 -4.58 15.43
CA GLN A 198 23.25 -5.55 16.31
C GLN A 198 24.01 -6.59 15.50
N SER A 199 25.11 -7.11 16.07
CA SER A 199 25.93 -8.15 15.45
C SER A 199 25.52 -9.52 15.97
N ASP A 200 25.13 -10.43 15.09
CA ASP A 200 24.69 -11.79 15.42
C ASP A 200 25.49 -12.88 14.68
N CYS A 201 26.59 -12.51 14.00
CA CYS A 201 27.43 -13.41 13.20
C CYS A 201 26.69 -14.12 12.05
N LYS A 202 25.62 -13.52 11.53
CA LYS A 202 25.00 -13.91 10.27
C LYS A 202 25.49 -13.02 9.13
N GLU A 203 25.26 -13.46 7.90
CA GLU A 203 25.46 -12.58 6.75
C GLU A 203 24.51 -11.39 6.83
N ARG A 204 24.89 -10.27 6.23
CA ARG A 204 24.09 -9.06 6.21
C ARG A 204 23.97 -8.53 4.81
N ILE A 205 22.73 -8.25 4.44
CA ILE A 205 22.34 -7.73 3.14
C ILE A 205 21.53 -6.49 3.43
N GLN A 206 21.85 -5.37 2.80
CA GLN A 206 21.05 -4.17 2.89
C GLN A 206 21.04 -3.48 1.54
N VAL A 207 19.85 -3.10 1.09
CA VAL A 207 19.65 -2.29 -0.11
C VAL A 207 19.10 -0.93 0.32
N ALA A 208 19.57 0.13 -0.32
CA ALA A 208 19.06 1.49 -0.18
C ALA A 208 18.72 2.06 -1.57
N TYR A 209 17.68 2.89 -1.65
CA TYR A 209 17.06 3.30 -2.91
C TYR A 209 16.53 4.73 -2.90
N THR A 210 16.62 5.40 -4.04
CA THR A 210 15.79 6.54 -4.48
C THR A 210 15.36 6.32 -5.92
N ASP A 211 14.42 7.13 -6.42
CA ASP A 211 14.03 7.21 -7.84
C ASP A 211 15.20 7.44 -8.83
N LYS A 212 16.40 7.77 -8.31
CA LYS A 212 17.61 8.07 -9.11
C LYS A 212 18.75 7.10 -8.89
N ALA A 213 18.83 6.44 -7.75
CA ALA A 213 20.00 5.63 -7.40
C ALA A 213 19.62 4.42 -6.54
N ALA A 214 20.39 3.35 -6.69
CA ALA A 214 20.31 2.16 -5.85
C ALA A 214 21.70 1.79 -5.33
N VAL A 215 21.78 1.39 -4.06
CA VAL A 215 23.01 0.90 -3.44
C VAL A 215 22.73 -0.40 -2.71
N GLY A 216 23.45 -1.46 -3.07
CA GLY A 216 23.37 -2.76 -2.42
C GLY A 216 24.65 -3.09 -1.68
N VAL A 217 24.54 -3.60 -0.45
CA VAL A 217 25.68 -4.04 0.37
C VAL A 217 25.51 -5.50 0.76
N TYR A 218 26.54 -6.29 0.51
CA TYR A 218 26.69 -7.65 1.01
C TYR A 218 27.85 -7.73 1.99
N LEU A 219 27.63 -8.37 3.14
CA LEU A 219 28.65 -8.60 4.16
C LEU A 219 28.55 -10.03 4.70
N GLY A 220 29.55 -10.85 4.40
CA GLY A 220 29.62 -12.24 4.81
C GLY A 220 29.60 -12.44 6.33
N SER A 221 29.15 -13.61 6.76
CA SER A 221 28.87 -13.91 8.18
C SER A 221 30.06 -13.79 9.13
N ALA A 222 31.30 -13.97 8.67
CA ALA A 222 32.46 -13.75 9.54
C ALA A 222 32.89 -12.28 9.60
N LEU A 223 32.50 -11.45 8.63
CA LEU A 223 32.85 -10.04 8.57
C LEU A 223 31.82 -9.15 9.29
N SER A 224 30.56 -9.59 9.37
CA SER A 224 29.42 -8.79 9.84
C SER A 224 29.57 -8.22 11.25
N SER A 225 30.30 -8.92 12.13
CA SER A 225 30.50 -8.54 13.53
C SER A 225 31.80 -7.80 13.83
N GLN A 226 32.57 -7.43 12.79
CA GLN A 226 33.91 -6.84 12.93
C GLN A 226 33.98 -5.36 12.57
N GLY A 227 32.86 -4.73 12.19
CA GLY A 227 32.80 -3.30 11.86
C GLY A 227 33.54 -2.90 10.56
N VAL A 228 33.91 -3.87 9.73
CA VAL A 228 34.77 -3.66 8.55
C VAL A 228 34.12 -2.90 7.41
N ILE A 229 32.78 -2.85 7.36
CA ILE A 229 32.05 -2.17 6.29
C ILE A 229 32.05 -0.64 6.45
N LEU A 230 32.06 -0.14 7.69
CA LEU A 230 32.00 1.30 7.97
C LEU A 230 33.14 2.11 7.32
N PRO A 231 34.44 1.71 7.46
CA PRO A 231 35.53 2.44 6.79
C PRO A 231 35.50 2.29 5.26
N VAL A 232 34.92 1.22 4.72
CA VAL A 232 34.76 1.02 3.27
C VAL A 232 33.76 2.02 2.71
N LEU A 233 32.60 2.16 3.37
CA LEU A 233 31.57 3.15 3.00
C LEU A 233 32.09 4.58 3.16
N ASP A 234 32.77 4.89 4.27
CA ASP A 234 33.34 6.22 4.54
C ASP A 234 34.30 6.68 3.43
N LYS A 235 35.18 5.77 2.99
CA LYS A 235 36.12 6.05 1.91
C LYS A 235 35.42 6.24 0.57
N LEU A 236 34.41 5.42 0.26
CA LEU A 236 33.65 5.54 -0.96
C LEU A 236 32.88 6.88 -1.01
N ILE A 237 32.22 7.25 0.10
CA ILE A 237 31.56 8.56 0.26
C ILE A 237 32.55 9.69 0.00
N THR A 238 33.71 9.66 0.67
CA THR A 238 34.75 10.69 0.54
C THR A 238 35.26 10.80 -0.90
N GLN A 239 35.45 9.67 -1.59
CA GLN A 239 35.89 9.64 -2.99
C GLN A 239 34.85 10.29 -3.91
N VAL A 240 33.57 9.89 -3.81
CA VAL A 240 32.48 10.43 -4.64
C VAL A 240 32.30 11.93 -4.42
N GLN A 241 32.37 12.38 -3.16
CA GLN A 241 32.32 13.81 -2.82
C GLN A 241 33.52 14.59 -3.38
N THR A 242 34.72 14.01 -3.32
CA THR A 242 35.96 14.66 -3.79
C THR A 242 35.99 14.76 -5.32
N ASP A 243 35.64 13.70 -6.01
CA ASP A 243 35.64 13.63 -7.47
C ASP A 243 34.44 14.39 -8.07
N ASN A 244 33.40 14.64 -7.26
CA ASN A 244 32.11 15.21 -7.66
C ASN A 244 31.53 14.52 -8.92
N SER A 245 31.76 13.22 -9.02
CA SER A 245 31.29 12.36 -10.09
C SER A 245 31.32 10.91 -9.63
N ILE A 246 30.46 10.09 -10.23
CA ILE A 246 30.47 8.64 -10.08
C ILE A 246 30.03 8.01 -11.39
N ALA A 247 30.58 6.85 -11.74
CA ALA A 247 30.15 6.09 -12.90
C ALA A 247 28.75 5.49 -12.69
N GLN A 248 28.06 5.19 -13.80
CA GLN A 248 26.71 4.63 -13.77
C GLN A 248 26.63 3.39 -12.88
N GLU A 249 27.61 2.49 -13.00
CA GLU A 249 27.80 1.37 -12.09
C GLU A 249 29.17 1.49 -11.43
N THR A 250 29.20 1.37 -10.11
CA THR A 250 30.45 1.32 -9.33
C THR A 250 30.38 0.18 -8.33
N ILE A 251 31.43 -0.63 -8.26
CA ILE A 251 31.55 -1.69 -7.26
C ILE A 251 32.78 -1.52 -6.40
N VAL A 252 32.66 -1.91 -5.14
CA VAL A 252 33.77 -2.16 -4.23
C VAL A 252 33.60 -3.57 -3.68
N GLN A 253 34.62 -4.44 -3.81
CA GLN A 253 34.47 -5.83 -3.41
C GLN A 253 35.74 -6.46 -2.82
N LEU A 254 35.51 -7.42 -1.91
CA LEU A 254 36.43 -8.44 -1.44
C LEU A 254 35.78 -9.80 -1.70
N CYS A 255 36.35 -10.60 -2.59
CA CYS A 255 35.79 -11.91 -2.96
C CYS A 255 36.93 -12.84 -3.41
N ASN A 256 37.81 -13.26 -2.49
CA ASN A 256 39.02 -14.01 -2.86
C ASN A 256 38.78 -15.50 -3.22
N ASN A 257 37.62 -15.82 -3.77
CA ASN A 257 37.23 -17.11 -4.34
C ASN A 257 37.32 -18.31 -3.38
N SER A 258 37.15 -18.07 -2.07
CA SER A 258 37.32 -19.09 -1.02
C SER A 258 36.04 -19.45 -0.27
N THR A 259 35.20 -18.48 0.10
CA THR A 259 33.93 -18.69 0.81
C THR A 259 33.16 -17.37 0.90
N ALA A 260 31.83 -17.44 0.84
CA ALA A 260 30.94 -16.30 1.06
C ALA A 260 31.11 -15.68 2.47
N ARG A 261 31.60 -16.48 3.43
CA ARG A 261 31.86 -16.08 4.83
C ARG A 261 32.74 -14.82 4.96
N TYR A 262 33.70 -14.66 4.05
CA TYR A 262 34.64 -13.54 4.01
C TYR A 262 34.47 -12.65 2.78
N SER A 263 33.31 -12.72 2.13
CA SER A 263 32.99 -11.86 1.00
C SER A 263 32.35 -10.55 1.47
N LEU A 264 32.70 -9.45 0.82
CA LEU A 264 32.14 -8.12 1.03
C LEU A 264 31.92 -7.47 -0.32
N GLY A 265 30.79 -6.80 -0.51
CA GLY A 265 30.50 -6.06 -1.72
C GLY A 265 29.65 -4.83 -1.47
N VAL A 266 29.92 -3.76 -2.20
CA VAL A 266 29.08 -2.57 -2.35
C VAL A 266 28.86 -2.38 -3.84
N PHE A 267 27.60 -2.36 -4.28
CA PHE A 267 27.20 -2.05 -5.65
C PHE A 267 26.44 -0.73 -5.64
N VAL A 268 26.82 0.20 -6.52
CA VAL A 268 26.16 1.48 -6.70
C VAL A 268 25.67 1.57 -8.14
N SER A 269 24.40 1.92 -8.32
CA SER A 269 23.76 2.23 -9.60
C SER A 269 23.20 3.66 -9.57
N THR A 270 23.48 4.46 -10.60
CA THR A 270 22.97 5.84 -10.74
C THR A 270 21.73 5.95 -11.63
N ASN A 271 21.10 4.83 -11.95
CA ASN A 271 19.85 4.74 -12.72
C ASN A 271 18.81 3.91 -11.96
N ALA A 272 18.94 3.82 -10.63
CA ALA A 272 18.03 3.11 -9.75
C ALA A 272 17.83 1.61 -10.10
N ASP A 273 18.84 0.95 -10.68
CA ASP A 273 18.73 -0.44 -11.15
C ASP A 273 18.83 -1.45 -10.00
N LEU A 274 17.66 -1.77 -9.43
CA LEU A 274 17.53 -2.76 -8.36
C LEU A 274 17.81 -4.19 -8.81
N SER A 275 17.54 -4.54 -10.08
CA SER A 275 17.79 -5.88 -10.61
C SER A 275 19.29 -6.17 -10.73
N SER A 276 20.06 -5.24 -11.27
CA SER A 276 21.53 -5.33 -11.30
C SER A 276 22.12 -5.33 -9.88
N THR A 277 21.54 -4.55 -8.97
CA THR A 277 21.91 -4.54 -7.55
C THR A 277 21.67 -5.91 -6.90
N GLN A 278 20.51 -6.55 -7.15
CA GLN A 278 20.18 -7.89 -6.68
C GLN A 278 21.19 -8.92 -7.19
N GLN A 279 21.49 -8.92 -8.50
CA GLN A 279 22.44 -9.85 -9.12
C GLN A 279 23.87 -9.70 -8.56
N ALA A 280 24.31 -8.47 -8.27
CA ALA A 280 25.58 -8.21 -7.62
C ALA A 280 25.67 -8.88 -6.25
N ILE A 281 24.63 -8.71 -5.42
CA ILE A 281 24.54 -9.32 -4.09
C ILE A 281 24.49 -10.85 -4.19
N GLN A 282 23.70 -11.41 -5.12
CA GLN A 282 23.66 -12.84 -5.40
C GLN A 282 25.04 -13.41 -5.73
N SER A 283 25.84 -12.69 -6.53
CA SER A 283 27.20 -13.11 -6.89
C SER A 283 28.09 -13.28 -5.67
N TRP A 284 28.17 -12.26 -4.81
CA TRP A 284 29.00 -12.32 -3.59
C TRP A 284 28.52 -13.38 -2.60
N ARG A 285 27.21 -13.50 -2.45
CA ARG A 285 26.61 -14.52 -1.59
C ARG A 285 26.88 -15.94 -2.08
N ASN A 286 26.95 -16.12 -3.39
CA ASN A 286 27.34 -17.38 -4.02
C ASN A 286 28.87 -17.55 -4.12
N SER A 287 29.65 -16.84 -3.31
CA SER A 287 31.12 -16.86 -3.28
C SER A 287 31.78 -16.44 -4.60
N GLY A 288 31.06 -15.75 -5.47
CA GLY A 288 31.54 -15.19 -6.72
C GLY A 288 32.11 -13.78 -6.58
N CYS A 289 32.83 -13.36 -7.63
CA CYS A 289 33.18 -11.96 -7.87
C CYS A 289 32.46 -11.46 -9.11
N LEU A 290 32.08 -10.19 -9.12
CA LEU A 290 31.82 -9.49 -10.37
C LEU A 290 33.14 -9.29 -11.11
N THR A 291 33.16 -9.55 -12.42
CA THR A 291 34.38 -9.46 -13.25
C THR A 291 34.16 -8.74 -14.58
N THR A 292 32.93 -8.33 -14.86
CA THR A 292 32.47 -7.79 -16.15
C THR A 292 32.55 -6.26 -16.24
N MET A 293 33.13 -5.58 -15.24
CA MET A 293 33.27 -4.12 -15.25
C MET A 293 34.35 -3.64 -16.23
N GLU A 294 34.17 -2.43 -16.76
CA GLU A 294 35.03 -1.84 -17.79
C GLU A 294 36.38 -1.39 -17.24
N GLU A 295 36.38 -0.67 -16.11
CA GLU A 295 37.58 -0.10 -15.49
C GLU A 295 37.82 -0.69 -14.10
N TRP A 296 39.08 -1.01 -13.78
CA TRP A 296 39.47 -1.70 -12.54
C TRP A 296 40.59 -0.99 -11.79
N THR A 297 40.42 -0.88 -10.47
CA THR A 297 41.43 -0.46 -9.50
C THR A 297 41.64 -1.59 -8.47
N PRO A 298 42.55 -2.55 -8.73
CA PRO A 298 42.69 -3.77 -7.92
C PRO A 298 43.19 -3.55 -6.48
N ASP A 299 43.90 -2.47 -6.21
CA ASP A 299 44.43 -2.11 -4.89
C ASP A 299 43.81 -0.79 -4.41
N TRP A 300 42.47 -0.69 -4.48
CA TRP A 300 41.76 0.53 -4.11
C TRP A 300 41.90 0.83 -2.61
N ASP A 301 41.85 -0.19 -1.75
CA ASP A 301 42.24 -0.09 -0.35
C ASP A 301 42.69 -1.45 0.21
N THR A 302 43.09 -1.45 1.48
CA THR A 302 43.31 -2.66 2.28
C THR A 302 42.31 -2.76 3.41
N LEU A 303 41.70 -3.93 3.56
CA LEU A 303 40.80 -4.26 4.66
C LEU A 303 41.49 -5.25 5.61
N SER A 304 41.47 -4.96 6.91
CA SER A 304 41.99 -5.86 7.94
C SER A 304 40.86 -6.44 8.79
N PHE A 305 40.83 -7.77 8.91
CA PHE A 305 39.80 -8.50 9.66
C PHE A 305 40.40 -9.74 10.33
N LEU A 306 39.67 -10.29 11.29
CA LEU A 306 40.00 -11.52 11.99
C LEU A 306 39.49 -12.73 11.21
N ALA A 307 40.38 -13.69 10.99
CA ALA A 307 40.09 -15.01 10.42
C ALA A 307 40.88 -16.09 11.19
N PRO A 308 40.56 -17.39 11.05
CA PRO A 308 41.27 -18.44 11.76
C PRO A 308 42.75 -18.44 11.42
N SER A 309 43.58 -18.56 12.46
CA SER A 309 45.01 -18.79 12.25
C SER A 309 45.22 -20.17 11.60
N SER A 310 45.70 -20.19 10.35
CA SER A 310 46.07 -21.44 9.70
C SER A 310 47.12 -22.17 10.56
N ARG A 311 46.76 -23.31 11.16
CA ARG A 311 47.75 -24.22 11.77
C ARG A 311 48.44 -25.03 10.68
N LEU A 312 49.15 -24.35 9.78
CA LEU A 312 50.01 -25.00 8.79
C LEU A 312 51.47 -24.88 9.22
N ASN A 313 51.97 -25.92 9.89
CA ASN A 313 53.38 -26.27 9.83
C ASN A 313 53.56 -27.78 9.99
N SER A 314 53.30 -28.51 8.91
CA SER A 314 54.04 -29.75 8.63
C SER A 314 55.23 -29.39 7.74
N SER A 315 56.37 -29.03 8.36
CA SER A 315 57.66 -29.21 7.71
C SER A 315 58.67 -29.77 8.73
N LEU A 316 59.48 -30.69 8.23
CA LEU A 316 60.38 -31.56 8.99
C LEU A 316 61.35 -30.77 9.89
N ALA A 317 61.34 -31.04 11.20
CA ALA A 317 62.46 -30.71 12.09
C ALA A 317 62.66 -31.82 13.14
N THR A 318 63.75 -32.55 12.91
CA THR A 318 64.55 -33.41 13.79
C THR A 318 64.28 -33.38 15.31
N ASN A 319 64.24 -34.58 15.89
CA ASN A 319 64.56 -34.94 17.28
C ASN A 319 65.25 -33.84 18.09
N SER A 320 64.58 -33.32 19.12
CA SER A 320 65.24 -32.85 20.34
C SER A 320 64.24 -32.83 21.51
N THR A 321 64.32 -33.88 22.33
CA THR A 321 63.87 -33.86 23.72
C THR A 321 64.57 -32.75 24.49
N ARG A 322 63.82 -31.82 25.07
CA ARG A 322 64.26 -31.03 26.23
C ARG A 322 63.17 -30.99 27.29
N LEU A 323 63.42 -31.73 28.37
CA LEU A 323 62.78 -31.53 29.66
C LEU A 323 63.13 -30.13 30.19
N ALA A 324 62.13 -29.39 30.67
CA ALA A 324 62.35 -28.21 31.51
C ALA A 324 61.71 -28.46 32.89
N THR A 325 62.59 -28.68 33.84
CA THR A 325 62.38 -28.87 35.28
C THR A 325 61.83 -27.60 35.91
N ARG A 326 60.74 -27.71 36.70
CA ARG A 326 60.26 -26.62 37.58
C ARG A 326 61.07 -26.62 38.87
N GLU A 327 61.86 -25.58 39.12
CA GLU A 327 62.42 -25.28 40.43
C GLU A 327 61.39 -24.49 41.28
N LEU A 328 61.16 -25.02 42.49
CA LEU A 328 60.40 -24.42 43.57
C LEU A 328 61.29 -23.45 44.35
N LEU A 329 60.85 -22.20 44.50
CA LEU A 329 61.39 -21.29 45.51
C LEU A 329 60.28 -20.79 46.42
N HIS A 330 60.30 -21.33 47.64
CA HIS A 330 59.55 -20.88 48.80
C HIS A 330 60.03 -19.51 49.29
N ARG A 331 59.10 -18.58 49.51
CA ARG A 331 59.20 -17.61 50.61
C ARG A 331 57.81 -17.31 51.18
N ARG A 332 57.62 -17.72 52.44
CA ARG A 332 56.49 -17.33 53.30
C ARG A 332 56.88 -16.08 54.08
N THR A 333 55.95 -15.15 54.27
CA THR A 333 55.64 -14.51 55.56
C THR A 333 54.24 -13.89 55.52
N HIS A 334 53.58 -13.92 56.68
CA HIS A 334 52.15 -13.75 56.95
C HIS A 334 51.71 -12.28 57.17
N SER A 335 50.48 -11.96 56.75
CA SER A 335 49.40 -11.36 57.60
C SER A 335 48.07 -11.45 56.83
N ASP A 336 47.19 -12.38 57.14
CA ASP A 336 46.03 -12.25 58.03
C ASP A 336 44.77 -11.66 57.36
N LYS A 337 43.79 -12.56 57.24
CA LYS A 337 42.33 -12.39 57.28
C LYS A 337 41.69 -11.39 56.32
N GLU A 338 41.21 -11.90 55.19
CA GLU A 338 39.79 -11.99 54.81
C GLU A 338 39.68 -12.74 53.46
N LEU A 339 38.52 -13.31 53.13
CA LEU A 339 38.24 -14.21 52.00
C LEU A 339 38.76 -15.67 52.11
N ARG A 340 38.18 -16.42 53.05
CA ARG A 340 37.94 -17.86 52.86
C ARG A 340 36.45 -18.05 52.64
N HIS A 341 36.03 -18.12 51.37
CA HIS A 341 34.88 -18.87 50.83
C HIS A 341 34.59 -18.39 49.39
N ALA A 342 35.37 -18.83 48.39
CA ALA A 342 34.98 -18.78 46.96
C ALA A 342 35.99 -19.44 45.98
N GLN A 343 36.80 -20.44 46.37
CA GLN A 343 37.75 -21.07 45.43
C GLN A 343 37.84 -22.60 45.56
N GLU A 344 36.69 -23.26 45.73
CA GLU A 344 36.50 -24.66 45.34
C GLU A 344 35.10 -24.83 44.75
N ALA A 345 34.85 -24.15 43.63
CA ALA A 345 33.82 -24.55 42.69
C ALA A 345 34.52 -24.70 41.34
N LYS A 346 35.20 -25.85 41.15
CA LYS A 346 35.32 -26.41 39.81
C LYS A 346 33.89 -26.50 39.31
N LYS A 347 33.51 -25.61 38.41
CA LYS A 347 32.26 -25.66 37.66
C LYS A 347 32.34 -26.98 36.88
N LEU A 348 31.80 -28.04 37.47
CA LEU A 348 31.31 -29.20 36.74
C LEU A 348 30.25 -28.62 35.80
N GLN A 349 30.60 -28.40 34.54
CA GLN A 349 29.61 -28.38 33.49
C GLN A 349 28.85 -29.70 33.62
N SER A 350 27.51 -29.64 33.61
CA SER A 350 26.72 -30.83 33.38
C SER A 350 27.29 -31.52 32.15
N ARG A 351 27.66 -32.79 32.27
CA ARG A 351 27.83 -33.62 31.09
C ARG A 351 26.47 -33.58 30.39
N ASP A 352 26.44 -32.99 29.22
CA ASP A 352 25.44 -33.39 28.25
C ASP A 352 25.65 -34.88 28.06
N ASP A 353 24.64 -35.68 28.40
CA ASP A 353 24.66 -37.12 28.17
C ASP A 353 24.38 -37.43 26.67
N SER A 354 24.23 -36.40 25.82
CA SER A 354 24.25 -36.54 24.37
C SER A 354 25.69 -36.72 23.87
N ASN A 355 25.92 -37.73 23.03
CA ASN A 355 27.20 -37.96 22.36
C ASN A 355 27.39 -36.99 21.17
N GLU A 356 26.83 -35.78 21.24
CA GLU A 356 26.70 -34.85 20.11
C GLU A 356 27.95 -34.00 19.89
N CYS A 357 28.23 -33.68 18.62
CA CYS A 357 29.31 -32.79 18.23
C CYS A 357 28.87 -31.31 18.25
N THR A 358 29.80 -30.38 18.48
CA THR A 358 29.58 -28.98 18.13
C THR A 358 29.68 -28.81 16.62
N THR A 359 28.79 -28.03 16.00
CA THR A 359 28.72 -27.91 14.54
C THR A 359 29.13 -26.55 14.01
N ILE A 360 29.40 -26.50 12.71
CA ILE A 360 29.42 -25.28 11.89
C ILE A 360 28.47 -25.46 10.71
N GLN A 361 27.81 -24.36 10.29
CA GLN A 361 27.00 -24.34 9.07
C GLN A 361 27.85 -24.00 7.85
N VAL A 362 27.65 -24.76 6.79
CA VAL A 362 28.23 -24.57 5.46
C VAL A 362 27.64 -23.30 4.83
N VAL A 363 28.49 -22.44 4.28
CA VAL A 363 28.07 -21.36 3.37
C VAL A 363 28.62 -21.59 1.97
N SER A 364 28.14 -20.83 0.98
CA SER A 364 28.61 -21.00 -0.41
C SER A 364 30.13 -20.82 -0.51
N GLY A 365 30.78 -21.63 -1.35
CA GLY A 365 32.23 -21.69 -1.52
C GLY A 365 32.98 -22.51 -0.46
N ASP A 366 32.34 -22.90 0.65
CA ASP A 366 33.01 -23.72 1.66
C ASP A 366 33.44 -25.09 1.11
N SER A 367 34.63 -25.50 1.51
CA SER A 367 35.20 -26.82 1.28
C SER A 367 35.52 -27.47 2.62
N CYS A 368 35.72 -28.79 2.65
CA CYS A 368 36.19 -29.45 3.88
C CYS A 368 37.48 -28.84 4.46
N SER A 369 38.36 -28.27 3.62
CA SER A 369 39.56 -27.57 4.09
C SER A 369 39.26 -26.21 4.74
N THR A 370 38.34 -25.42 4.19
CA THR A 370 37.94 -24.14 4.79
C THR A 370 37.18 -24.41 6.09
N LEU A 371 36.24 -25.35 6.09
CA LEU A 371 35.48 -25.75 7.28
C LEU A 371 36.36 -26.30 8.40
N ALA A 372 37.35 -27.15 8.09
CA ALA A 372 38.31 -27.63 9.09
C ALA A 372 39.09 -26.45 9.72
N THR A 373 39.46 -25.46 8.91
CA THR A 373 40.15 -24.25 9.35
C THR A 373 39.25 -23.40 10.25
N GLU A 374 38.00 -23.20 9.88
CA GLU A 374 36.98 -22.51 10.68
C GLU A 374 36.68 -23.23 12.01
N CYS A 375 36.69 -24.56 12.02
CA CYS A 375 36.57 -25.36 13.24
C CYS A 375 37.85 -25.34 14.11
N GLY A 376 38.98 -24.86 13.58
CA GLY A 376 40.28 -24.88 14.26
C GLY A 376 40.91 -26.27 14.40
N ILE A 377 40.55 -27.21 13.52
CA ILE A 377 41.01 -28.62 13.54
C ILE A 377 41.78 -28.97 12.26
N THR A 378 42.46 -30.11 12.25
CA THR A 378 43.13 -30.62 11.05
C THR A 378 42.14 -31.25 10.07
N ALA A 379 42.46 -31.27 8.77
CA ALA A 379 41.61 -31.96 7.78
C ALA A 379 41.39 -33.45 8.10
N ALA A 380 42.37 -34.11 8.73
CA ALA A 380 42.25 -35.49 9.18
C ALA A 380 41.25 -35.65 10.35
N GLU A 381 41.22 -34.70 11.28
CA GLU A 381 40.22 -34.66 12.35
C GLU A 381 38.83 -34.35 11.79
N PHE A 382 38.72 -33.40 10.86
CA PHE A 382 37.45 -33.09 10.19
C PHE A 382 36.86 -34.30 9.47
N THR A 383 37.68 -35.02 8.69
CA THR A 383 37.28 -36.27 8.01
C THR A 383 36.91 -37.37 9.01
N LYS A 384 37.59 -37.43 10.16
CA LYS A 384 37.27 -38.38 11.22
C LYS A 384 35.93 -38.09 11.88
N TYR A 385 35.61 -36.81 12.10
CA TYR A 385 34.34 -36.39 12.72
C TYR A 385 33.18 -36.46 11.72
N ASN A 386 33.46 -36.35 10.43
CA ASN A 386 32.47 -36.40 9.36
C ASN A 386 32.84 -37.52 8.35
N PRO A 387 32.54 -38.79 8.65
CA PRO A 387 33.11 -39.94 7.94
C PRO A 387 32.50 -40.23 6.56
N SER A 388 31.44 -39.53 6.13
CA SER A 388 30.83 -39.77 4.82
C SER A 388 31.81 -39.44 3.69
N SER A 389 32.03 -40.40 2.79
CA SER A 389 33.06 -40.29 1.76
C SER A 389 32.75 -39.29 0.65
N ASP A 390 31.49 -38.93 0.49
CA ASP A 390 30.98 -37.98 -0.51
C ASP A 390 30.75 -36.57 0.04
N LEU A 391 30.76 -36.37 1.37
CA LEU A 391 30.44 -35.10 2.04
C LEU A 391 31.12 -33.90 1.38
N CYS A 392 32.43 -33.97 1.17
CA CYS A 392 33.22 -32.85 0.64
C CYS A 392 32.87 -32.48 -0.81
N SER A 393 32.17 -33.35 -1.55
CA SER A 393 31.70 -33.11 -2.92
C SER A 393 30.22 -32.75 -3.01
N THR A 394 29.49 -32.86 -1.90
CA THR A 394 28.03 -32.67 -1.83
C THR A 394 27.63 -31.64 -0.77
N LEU A 395 28.56 -30.77 -0.35
CA LEU A 395 28.27 -29.70 0.61
C LEU A 395 27.20 -28.78 0.02
N VAL A 396 26.17 -28.49 0.82
CA VAL A 396 25.08 -27.55 0.47
C VAL A 396 25.06 -26.44 1.51
N ALA A 397 24.84 -25.19 1.07
CA ALA A 397 24.68 -24.08 2.00
C ALA A 397 23.53 -24.36 3.00
N GLY A 398 23.76 -24.03 4.28
CA GLY A 398 22.84 -24.36 5.38
C GLY A 398 23.18 -25.67 6.09
N GLN A 399 23.80 -26.65 5.41
CA GLN A 399 24.14 -27.95 6.00
C GLN A 399 25.02 -27.82 7.25
N HIS A 400 24.71 -28.61 8.28
CA HIS A 400 25.55 -28.73 9.47
C HIS A 400 26.63 -29.80 9.33
N VAL A 401 27.85 -29.50 9.81
CA VAL A 401 28.97 -30.46 9.90
C VAL A 401 29.67 -30.37 11.26
N CYS A 402 30.25 -31.48 11.72
CA CYS A 402 30.88 -31.57 13.03
C CYS A 402 32.26 -30.92 13.08
N CYS A 403 32.50 -30.06 14.07
CA CYS A 403 33.81 -29.54 14.47
C CYS A 403 34.48 -30.34 15.60
N THR A 404 33.74 -31.19 16.31
CA THR A 404 34.27 -32.06 17.38
C THR A 404 33.86 -33.52 17.16
N ALA A 405 34.48 -34.44 17.89
CA ALA A 405 34.00 -35.82 17.92
C ALA A 405 32.60 -35.89 18.53
N GLY A 406 31.74 -36.72 17.95
CA GLY A 406 30.36 -36.92 18.37
C GLY A 406 29.48 -37.24 17.17
N ASP A 407 28.20 -37.48 17.42
CA ASP A 407 27.17 -37.61 16.41
C ASP A 407 26.66 -36.21 16.02
N LEU A 408 26.26 -36.03 14.75
CA LEU A 408 25.65 -34.78 14.30
C LEU A 408 24.29 -34.62 15.02
N PRO A 409 24.02 -33.48 15.67
CA PRO A 409 22.70 -33.22 16.26
C PRO A 409 21.61 -33.29 15.19
N ASN A 410 20.41 -33.71 15.57
CA ASN A 410 19.24 -33.66 14.70
C ASN A 410 18.62 -32.27 14.78
N TYR A 411 18.65 -31.52 13.68
CA TYR A 411 18.08 -30.17 13.58
C TYR A 411 16.62 -30.17 13.09
N ALA A 412 16.04 -31.33 12.78
CA ALA A 412 14.64 -31.45 12.34
C ALA A 412 13.68 -30.95 13.42
N PRO A 413 13.00 -29.81 13.18
CA PRO A 413 12.10 -29.26 14.16
C PRO A 413 10.86 -30.16 14.28
N GLN A 414 10.20 -30.08 15.43
CA GLN A 414 8.99 -30.84 15.72
C GLN A 414 7.82 -29.88 15.87
N PRO A 415 6.59 -30.32 15.56
CA PRO A 415 5.40 -29.56 15.91
C PRO A 415 5.36 -29.29 17.41
N ASP A 416 4.68 -28.21 17.78
CA ASP A 416 4.42 -27.91 19.18
C ASP A 416 3.38 -28.87 19.79
N THR A 417 3.07 -28.66 21.08
CA THR A 417 2.14 -29.53 21.81
C THR A 417 0.68 -29.40 21.39
N ASP A 418 0.34 -28.36 20.62
CA ASP A 418 -1.02 -28.04 20.16
C ASP A 418 -1.18 -28.40 18.67
N ASP A 419 -0.30 -29.26 18.14
CA ASP A 419 -0.21 -29.67 16.73
C ASP A 419 0.04 -28.50 15.76
N ASN A 420 0.59 -27.36 16.21
CA ASN A 420 1.07 -26.32 15.30
C ASN A 420 2.42 -26.72 14.73
N CYS A 421 2.66 -26.34 13.47
CA CYS A 421 3.96 -26.54 12.87
C CYS A 421 5.03 -25.67 13.54
N TYR A 422 6.29 -26.08 13.46
CA TYR A 422 7.40 -25.18 13.72
C TYR A 422 7.39 -24.08 12.65
N SER A 423 7.00 -22.88 13.08
CA SER A 423 6.96 -21.70 12.22
C SER A 423 8.34 -21.07 12.09
N TYR A 424 8.68 -20.67 10.86
CA TYR A 424 9.90 -19.95 10.51
C TYR A 424 9.56 -18.67 9.73
N THR A 425 10.18 -17.55 10.11
CA THR A 425 10.05 -16.28 9.38
C THR A 425 11.08 -16.20 8.26
N VAL A 426 10.63 -16.12 7.02
CA VAL A 426 11.49 -16.00 5.83
C VAL A 426 12.35 -14.73 5.90
N GLN A 427 13.63 -14.87 5.60
CA GLN A 427 14.66 -13.82 5.56
C GLN A 427 15.08 -13.52 4.12
N THR A 428 15.71 -12.35 3.88
CA THR A 428 16.24 -11.88 2.58
C THR A 428 16.99 -12.95 1.80
N GLY A 429 17.73 -13.81 2.49
CA GLY A 429 18.58 -14.81 1.87
C GLY A 429 17.94 -16.19 1.65
N ASP A 430 16.73 -16.43 2.10
CA ASP A 430 16.31 -17.83 2.20
C ASP A 430 15.98 -18.46 0.84
N THR A 431 16.35 -19.73 0.73
CA THR A 431 15.83 -20.66 -0.27
C THR A 431 15.35 -21.91 0.47
N CYS A 432 14.33 -22.59 -0.06
CA CYS A 432 13.92 -23.85 0.54
C CYS A 432 15.05 -24.87 0.59
N SER A 433 15.99 -24.88 -0.36
CA SER A 433 17.14 -25.79 -0.32
C SER A 433 18.08 -25.50 0.84
N ALA A 434 18.33 -24.22 1.15
CA ALA A 434 19.19 -23.85 2.27
C ALA A 434 18.50 -24.11 3.60
N LEU A 435 17.20 -23.81 3.70
CA LEU A 435 16.39 -24.13 4.88
C LEU A 435 16.29 -25.64 5.11
N ALA A 436 16.04 -26.42 4.05
CA ALA A 436 16.00 -27.87 4.15
C ALA A 436 17.30 -28.45 4.70
N ALA A 437 18.45 -27.96 4.20
CA ALA A 437 19.77 -28.37 4.69
C ALA A 437 20.06 -27.89 6.13
N ALA A 438 19.59 -26.71 6.52
CA ALA A 438 19.79 -26.16 7.86
C ALA A 438 18.96 -26.85 8.94
N TYR A 439 17.80 -27.40 8.56
CA TYR A 439 16.85 -28.01 9.48
C TYR A 439 16.76 -29.54 9.31
N ASP A 440 17.70 -30.19 8.64
CA ASP A 440 17.71 -31.66 8.41
C ASP A 440 16.37 -32.22 7.86
N ILE A 441 15.72 -31.45 6.98
CA ILE A 441 14.48 -31.82 6.27
C ILE A 441 14.70 -31.77 4.75
N THR A 442 13.67 -32.08 3.96
CA THR A 442 13.71 -32.03 2.49
C THR A 442 12.86 -30.88 1.95
N VAL A 443 13.19 -30.42 0.73
CA VAL A 443 12.36 -29.41 0.03
C VAL A 443 10.93 -29.93 -0.19
N ASP A 444 10.78 -31.22 -0.52
CA ASP A 444 9.48 -31.86 -0.70
C ASP A 444 8.64 -31.83 0.59
N GLU A 445 9.28 -31.96 1.77
CA GLU A 445 8.60 -31.82 3.06
C GLU A 445 8.14 -30.38 3.31
N ILE A 446 8.99 -29.38 3.04
CA ILE A 446 8.61 -27.96 3.14
C ILE A 446 7.39 -27.68 2.24
N GLU A 447 7.44 -28.11 0.98
CA GLU A 447 6.31 -27.94 0.05
C GLU A 447 5.04 -28.64 0.56
N ALA A 448 5.17 -29.88 1.04
CA ALA A 448 4.03 -30.66 1.52
C ALA A 448 3.38 -30.09 2.79
N TRP A 449 4.16 -29.49 3.69
CA TRP A 449 3.64 -28.92 4.94
C TRP A 449 3.00 -27.55 4.75
N ASN A 450 3.36 -26.82 3.70
CA ASN A 450 2.82 -25.48 3.45
C ASN A 450 1.67 -25.48 2.43
N THR A 451 1.56 -26.46 1.54
CA THR A 451 0.59 -26.43 0.42
C THR A 451 -0.84 -26.83 0.81
N GLY A 452 -1.83 -26.22 0.16
CA GLY A 452 -3.24 -26.64 0.15
C GLY A 452 -4.22 -25.60 0.67
N SER A 453 -5.51 -25.91 0.65
CA SER A 453 -6.58 -24.96 1.05
C SER A 453 -6.54 -24.56 2.53
N ASN A 454 -5.95 -25.42 3.37
CA ASN A 454 -5.69 -25.15 4.79
C ASN A 454 -4.18 -24.95 5.05
N GLY A 455 -3.40 -24.75 3.98
CA GLY A 455 -1.98 -24.53 4.03
C GLY A 455 -1.64 -23.12 4.50
N THR A 456 -0.35 -22.82 4.49
CA THR A 456 0.20 -21.53 4.92
C THR A 456 -0.35 -20.41 4.04
N TRP A 457 -0.81 -19.33 4.68
CA TRP A 457 -1.28 -18.12 4.00
C TRP A 457 -0.14 -17.46 3.22
N GLY A 458 -0.37 -17.09 1.96
CA GLY A 458 0.63 -16.45 1.12
C GLY A 458 1.70 -17.42 0.56
N TRP A 459 1.57 -18.74 0.77
CA TRP A 459 2.54 -19.71 0.26
C TRP A 459 2.44 -19.90 -1.26
N MET A 460 3.42 -19.39 -1.99
CA MET A 460 3.51 -19.44 -3.45
C MET A 460 4.49 -20.53 -3.95
N GLY A 461 5.05 -21.32 -3.03
CA GLY A 461 6.00 -22.39 -3.34
C GLY A 461 7.46 -21.96 -3.15
N CYS A 462 8.37 -22.92 -3.22
CA CYS A 462 9.78 -22.71 -2.92
C CYS A 462 10.54 -21.82 -3.90
N SER A 463 9.95 -21.50 -5.05
CA SER A 463 10.50 -20.55 -6.03
C SER A 463 10.09 -19.09 -5.75
N ASP A 464 9.21 -18.85 -4.78
CA ASP A 464 8.63 -17.52 -4.53
C ASP A 464 8.42 -17.31 -3.02
N LEU A 465 9.53 -17.13 -2.30
CA LEU A 465 9.53 -16.99 -0.84
C LEU A 465 9.47 -15.51 -0.44
N LEU A 466 8.38 -15.09 0.20
CA LEU A 466 8.18 -13.69 0.60
C LEU A 466 8.85 -13.41 1.96
N VAL A 467 9.77 -12.43 2.01
CA VAL A 467 10.44 -12.03 3.27
C VAL A 467 9.42 -11.57 4.31
N GLY A 468 9.66 -11.92 5.57
CA GLY A 468 8.77 -11.60 6.69
C GLY A 468 7.56 -12.52 6.82
N SER A 469 7.23 -13.33 5.79
CA SER A 469 6.17 -14.32 5.88
C SER A 469 6.55 -15.49 6.78
N TYR A 470 5.55 -16.13 7.39
CA TYR A 470 5.74 -17.36 8.15
C TYR A 470 5.56 -18.58 7.25
N ILE A 471 6.41 -19.59 7.41
CA ILE A 471 6.28 -20.90 6.77
C ILE A 471 6.47 -22.02 7.78
N CYS A 472 5.91 -23.20 7.47
CA CYS A 472 6.07 -24.41 8.27
C CYS A 472 7.33 -25.17 7.87
N LEU A 473 8.19 -25.51 8.84
CA LEU A 473 9.33 -26.42 8.67
C LEU A 473 9.14 -27.76 9.41
N SER A 474 7.92 -28.04 9.87
CA SER A 474 7.49 -29.36 10.33
C SER A 474 6.04 -29.58 9.89
N ASN A 475 5.51 -30.79 10.08
CA ASN A 475 4.06 -31.00 10.00
C ASN A 475 3.33 -30.20 11.10
N GLY A 476 2.02 -29.99 10.94
CA GLY A 476 1.17 -29.29 11.89
C GLY A 476 0.36 -28.18 11.23
N TRP A 477 -0.39 -27.42 12.03
CA TRP A 477 -1.16 -26.26 11.57
C TRP A 477 -0.25 -25.04 11.41
N PRO A 478 -0.37 -24.28 10.30
CA PRO A 478 0.34 -23.03 10.15
C PRO A 478 -0.17 -22.00 11.16
N PRO A 479 0.70 -21.08 11.64
CA PRO A 479 0.27 -19.99 12.50
C PRO A 479 -0.62 -19.00 11.72
N MET A 480 -1.22 -18.05 12.45
CA MET A 480 -1.75 -16.83 11.82
C MET A 480 -0.65 -16.16 10.99
N PRO A 481 -0.98 -15.59 9.81
CA PRO A 481 0.02 -14.97 8.96
C PRO A 481 0.70 -13.78 9.66
N ALA A 482 1.92 -13.49 9.20
CA ALA A 482 2.66 -12.34 9.66
C ALA A 482 1.89 -11.05 9.37
N ASN A 483 2.00 -10.12 10.30
CA ASN A 483 1.43 -8.81 10.15
C ASN A 483 2.06 -8.05 8.99
N ILE A 484 1.26 -7.30 8.23
CA ILE A 484 1.73 -6.29 7.28
C ILE A 484 1.32 -4.92 7.84
N PRO A 485 2.28 -4.03 8.20
CA PRO A 485 1.99 -2.77 8.88
C PRO A 485 1.00 -1.85 8.16
N ASN A 486 1.02 -1.86 6.82
CA ASN A 486 0.14 -1.09 5.95
C ASN A 486 -1.02 -1.90 5.35
N ALA A 487 -1.32 -3.10 5.86
CA ALA A 487 -2.53 -3.83 5.48
C ALA A 487 -3.77 -3.19 6.11
N VAL A 488 -4.81 -3.07 5.30
CA VAL A 488 -6.11 -2.46 5.62
C VAL A 488 -7.19 -3.52 5.82
N CYS A 489 -7.09 -4.64 5.11
CA CYS A 489 -8.04 -5.75 5.19
C CYS A 489 -7.35 -7.11 5.25
N GLY A 490 -8.14 -8.15 5.53
CA GLY A 490 -7.65 -9.53 5.60
C GLY A 490 -6.93 -9.86 6.91
N PRO A 491 -6.35 -11.07 7.01
CA PRO A 491 -5.84 -11.58 8.28
C PRO A 491 -4.51 -10.95 8.74
N GLN A 492 -3.86 -10.16 7.88
CA GLN A 492 -2.54 -9.57 8.12
C GLN A 492 -2.62 -8.16 8.74
N VAL A 493 -3.82 -7.60 8.94
CA VAL A 493 -4.03 -6.30 9.59
C VAL A 493 -3.44 -6.28 11.02
N ASN A 494 -2.90 -5.14 11.44
CA ASN A 494 -2.33 -4.93 12.78
C ASN A 494 -3.29 -5.37 13.89
N ASN A 495 -2.75 -6.15 14.84
CA ASN A 495 -3.47 -6.64 16.02
C ASN A 495 -4.68 -7.56 15.71
N THR A 496 -4.72 -8.18 14.54
CA THR A 496 -5.71 -9.23 14.24
C THR A 496 -5.61 -10.35 15.26
N SER A 497 -6.73 -10.68 15.91
CA SER A 497 -6.79 -11.73 16.92
C SER A 497 -6.59 -13.12 16.29
N THR A 498 -5.95 -14.02 17.02
CA THR A 498 -5.77 -15.41 16.57
C THR A 498 -7.11 -16.10 16.34
N ALA A 499 -7.29 -16.66 15.15
CA ALA A 499 -8.47 -17.44 14.80
C ALA A 499 -8.24 -18.94 15.06
N PRO A 500 -9.28 -19.71 15.45
CA PRO A 500 -9.18 -21.17 15.53
C PRO A 500 -8.81 -21.82 14.20
N HIS A 501 -8.17 -22.98 14.24
CA HIS A 501 -7.79 -23.73 13.04
C HIS A 501 -9.01 -24.07 12.17
N GLY A 502 -8.85 -23.94 10.85
CA GLY A 502 -9.92 -24.15 9.88
C GLY A 502 -10.91 -22.99 9.73
N THR A 503 -10.68 -21.86 10.42
CA THR A 503 -11.38 -20.60 10.11
C THR A 503 -10.98 -20.12 8.73
N ASP A 504 -11.94 -19.64 7.94
CA ASP A 504 -11.63 -18.93 6.70
C ASP A 504 -11.02 -17.56 7.06
N LEU A 505 -9.70 -17.45 6.92
CA LEU A 505 -8.98 -16.24 7.30
C LEU A 505 -9.30 -15.04 6.40
N SER A 506 -9.87 -15.27 5.21
CA SER A 506 -10.22 -14.20 4.26
C SER A 506 -11.36 -13.31 4.76
N THR A 507 -12.18 -13.80 5.70
CA THR A 507 -13.32 -13.05 6.26
C THR A 507 -12.93 -12.17 7.45
N LEU A 508 -11.63 -12.12 7.80
CA LEU A 508 -11.14 -11.27 8.88
C LEU A 508 -10.86 -9.86 8.35
N ASN A 509 -11.23 -8.84 9.13
CA ASN A 509 -11.01 -7.42 8.82
C ASN A 509 -11.50 -7.05 7.41
N GLU A 510 -12.81 -7.06 7.21
CA GLU A 510 -13.41 -6.68 5.93
C GLU A 510 -13.14 -5.21 5.59
N CYS A 511 -13.02 -4.93 4.29
CA CYS A 511 -12.92 -3.57 3.80
C CYS A 511 -14.19 -2.75 4.11
N PRO A 512 -14.07 -1.43 4.36
CA PRO A 512 -15.21 -0.53 4.35
C PRO A 512 -16.05 -0.67 3.08
N LEU A 513 -17.35 -0.37 3.21
CA LEU A 513 -18.33 -0.48 2.12
C LEU A 513 -18.46 -1.88 1.50
N ASN A 514 -17.94 -2.92 2.16
CA ASN A 514 -17.78 -4.25 1.56
C ASN A 514 -17.03 -4.18 0.22
N ALA A 515 -16.04 -3.28 0.12
CA ALA A 515 -15.11 -3.25 -1.00
C ALA A 515 -14.28 -4.54 -1.06
N CYS A 516 -13.66 -4.79 -2.20
CA CYS A 516 -12.88 -6.00 -2.41
C CYS A 516 -11.54 -5.89 -1.68
N CYS A 517 -11.14 -6.98 -1.04
CA CYS A 517 -9.83 -7.11 -0.42
C CYS A 517 -8.93 -7.96 -1.32
N ASP A 518 -7.77 -7.44 -1.71
CA ASP A 518 -6.77 -8.19 -2.48
C ASP A 518 -5.88 -9.06 -1.57
N ILE A 519 -4.99 -9.87 -2.16
CA ILE A 519 -4.09 -10.74 -1.38
C ILE A 519 -3.05 -9.96 -0.56
N TRP A 520 -2.87 -8.67 -0.87
CA TRP A 520 -1.92 -7.76 -0.25
C TRP A 520 -2.53 -6.97 0.92
N GLY A 521 -3.79 -7.27 1.25
CA GLY A 521 -4.53 -6.64 2.33
C GLY A 521 -4.94 -5.21 2.00
N GLN A 522 -5.11 -4.87 0.73
CA GLN A 522 -5.58 -3.55 0.28
C GLN A 522 -7.03 -3.59 -0.19
N CYS A 523 -7.73 -2.48 0.04
CA CYS A 523 -9.13 -2.33 -0.32
C CYS A 523 -9.30 -1.56 -1.62
N GLY A 524 -10.20 -2.03 -2.49
CA GLY A 524 -10.57 -1.29 -3.68
C GLY A 524 -11.83 -1.82 -4.37
N ILE A 525 -12.28 -1.05 -5.36
CA ILE A 525 -13.54 -1.32 -6.09
C ILE A 525 -13.32 -1.65 -7.57
N THR A 526 -12.08 -1.57 -8.06
CA THR A 526 -11.73 -1.82 -9.46
C THR A 526 -11.43 -3.30 -9.70
N ALA A 527 -11.24 -3.68 -10.97
CA ALA A 527 -10.87 -5.04 -11.35
C ALA A 527 -9.58 -5.52 -10.67
N ASP A 528 -8.64 -4.61 -10.41
CA ASP A 528 -7.36 -4.89 -9.73
C ASP A 528 -7.54 -5.43 -8.31
N PHE A 529 -8.67 -5.15 -7.65
CA PHE A 529 -8.96 -5.64 -6.30
C PHE A 529 -10.07 -6.68 -6.28
N CYS A 530 -11.00 -6.60 -7.24
CA CYS A 530 -12.23 -7.38 -7.22
C CYS A 530 -12.17 -8.68 -8.02
N THR A 531 -11.12 -8.92 -8.80
CA THR A 531 -11.02 -10.10 -9.66
C THR A 531 -10.47 -11.29 -8.88
N PRO A 532 -11.23 -12.39 -8.69
CA PRO A 532 -10.69 -13.60 -8.11
C PRO A 532 -9.59 -14.17 -9.00
N SER A 533 -8.49 -14.58 -8.39
CA SER A 533 -7.37 -15.18 -9.08
C SER A 533 -6.82 -16.32 -8.24
N ASN A 534 -6.54 -17.46 -8.86
CA ASN A 534 -6.02 -18.63 -8.17
C ASN A 534 -4.55 -18.82 -8.52
N SER A 535 -3.71 -18.97 -7.49
CA SER A 535 -2.33 -19.39 -7.66
C SER A 535 -2.22 -20.85 -8.12
N THR A 536 -1.02 -21.25 -8.52
CA THR A 536 -0.68 -22.64 -8.85
C THR A 536 -0.64 -23.55 -7.62
N THR A 537 -0.40 -23.00 -6.42
CA THR A 537 -0.37 -23.75 -5.16
C THR A 537 -1.77 -23.97 -4.59
N GLY A 538 -2.73 -23.10 -4.91
CA GLY A 538 -4.10 -23.15 -4.39
C GLY A 538 -4.21 -22.80 -2.91
N ASN A 539 -3.17 -22.15 -2.38
CA ASN A 539 -3.09 -21.69 -0.99
C ASN A 539 -3.96 -20.44 -0.73
N PRO A 540 -4.45 -20.25 0.51
CA PRO A 540 -5.14 -19.01 0.86
C PRO A 540 -4.19 -17.80 0.81
N GLY A 541 -4.71 -16.62 0.51
CA GLY A 541 -3.89 -15.40 0.42
C GLY A 541 -2.90 -15.38 -0.74
N THR A 542 -3.21 -16.06 -1.85
CA THR A 542 -2.35 -16.09 -3.04
C THR A 542 -3.16 -15.83 -4.32
N ALA A 543 -2.50 -15.38 -5.37
CA ALA A 543 -3.10 -15.13 -6.68
C ALA A 543 -2.25 -15.77 -7.79
N ALA A 544 -2.76 -15.73 -9.03
CA ALA A 544 -1.93 -15.99 -10.18
C ALA A 544 -0.84 -14.93 -10.30
N SER A 545 0.28 -15.37 -10.84
CA SER A 545 1.45 -14.56 -11.16
C SER A 545 1.09 -13.30 -11.94
N GLY A 546 1.47 -12.13 -11.41
CA GLY A 546 1.18 -10.81 -12.00
C GLY A 546 -0.22 -10.26 -11.72
N GLU A 547 -1.04 -10.96 -10.94
CA GLU A 547 -2.38 -10.53 -10.54
C GLU A 547 -2.41 -10.26 -9.02
N ASN A 548 -3.22 -9.29 -8.57
CA ASN A 548 -3.40 -9.05 -7.14
C ASN A 548 -4.37 -10.05 -6.50
N GLY A 549 -5.24 -10.68 -7.30
CA GLY A 549 -6.31 -11.54 -6.83
C GLY A 549 -7.30 -10.84 -5.89
N CYS A 550 -8.25 -11.61 -5.39
CA CYS A 550 -9.24 -11.13 -4.44
C CYS A 550 -9.54 -12.22 -3.42
N ILE A 551 -9.46 -11.88 -2.14
CA ILE A 551 -9.69 -12.81 -1.03
C ILE A 551 -11.08 -12.68 -0.42
N SER A 552 -11.68 -11.49 -0.42
CA SER A 552 -13.02 -11.27 0.14
C SER A 552 -13.80 -10.18 -0.58
N ASN A 553 -15.13 -10.27 -0.49
CA ASN A 553 -16.08 -9.40 -1.19
C ASN A 553 -15.86 -9.30 -2.71
N CYS A 554 -15.36 -10.35 -3.34
CA CYS A 554 -14.95 -10.32 -4.74
C CYS A 554 -16.11 -10.11 -5.73
N GLY A 555 -15.75 -9.58 -6.90
CA GLY A 555 -16.64 -9.24 -7.99
C GLY A 555 -17.17 -7.81 -7.94
N THR A 556 -17.64 -7.34 -9.08
CA THR A 556 -18.20 -6.00 -9.32
C THR A 556 -19.71 -6.06 -9.64
N ASP A 557 -20.40 -7.04 -9.06
CA ASP A 557 -21.84 -7.19 -9.23
C ASP A 557 -22.59 -5.99 -8.63
N ILE A 558 -23.49 -5.37 -9.42
CA ILE A 558 -24.52 -4.49 -8.84
C ILE A 558 -25.53 -5.37 -8.09
N ILE A 559 -25.73 -5.09 -6.80
CA ILE A 559 -26.65 -5.83 -5.95
C ILE A 559 -28.06 -5.26 -6.11
N VAL A 560 -28.94 -6.01 -6.77
CA VAL A 560 -30.28 -5.59 -7.15
C VAL A 560 -31.30 -5.99 -6.09
N SER A 561 -32.02 -5.00 -5.58
CA SER A 561 -33.17 -5.13 -4.68
C SER A 561 -34.49 -5.25 -5.47
N ASP A 562 -35.62 -5.29 -4.76
CA ASP A 562 -36.94 -5.13 -5.39
C ASP A 562 -37.06 -3.76 -6.07
N ALA A 563 -37.95 -3.65 -7.07
CA ALA A 563 -38.19 -2.40 -7.76
C ALA A 563 -38.69 -1.30 -6.79
N PRO A 564 -38.36 -0.03 -7.03
CA PRO A 564 -38.86 1.06 -6.21
C PRO A 564 -40.39 1.17 -6.33
N ALA A 565 -41.03 1.59 -5.24
CA ALA A 565 -42.47 1.87 -5.25
C ALA A 565 -42.81 3.04 -6.19
N GLU A 566 -41.91 4.02 -6.27
CA GLU A 566 -42.01 5.20 -7.12
C GLU A 566 -40.65 5.48 -7.77
N THR A 567 -40.64 5.89 -9.03
CA THR A 567 -39.40 6.31 -9.71
C THR A 567 -39.22 7.81 -9.54
N TYR A 568 -38.04 8.22 -9.08
CA TYR A 568 -37.72 9.62 -8.91
C TYR A 568 -37.07 10.21 -10.16
N SER A 569 -37.54 11.40 -10.52
CA SER A 569 -36.87 12.36 -11.40
C SER A 569 -36.71 13.64 -10.59
N ILE A 570 -35.48 14.04 -10.33
CA ILE A 570 -35.13 15.07 -9.34
C ILE A 570 -34.39 16.20 -10.05
N ALA A 571 -34.87 17.43 -9.91
CA ALA A 571 -34.15 18.62 -10.34
C ALA A 571 -33.55 19.33 -9.12
N TYR A 572 -32.27 19.68 -9.16
CA TYR A 572 -31.70 20.66 -8.24
C TYR A 572 -31.83 22.06 -8.86
N PHE A 573 -32.36 23.00 -8.10
CA PHE A 573 -32.49 24.40 -8.49
C PHE A 573 -31.61 25.26 -7.59
N GLU A 574 -30.59 25.87 -8.17
CA GLU A 574 -29.68 26.79 -7.50
C GLU A 574 -30.37 28.16 -7.29
N GLY A 575 -30.87 28.41 -6.09
CA GLY A 575 -31.61 29.62 -5.72
C GLY A 575 -30.81 30.91 -5.85
N SER A 576 -29.47 30.83 -5.79
CA SER A 576 -28.54 31.95 -5.97
C SER A 576 -28.35 32.40 -7.43
N ASP A 577 -28.86 31.63 -8.40
CA ASP A 577 -28.68 31.88 -9.85
C ASP A 577 -29.20 33.23 -10.34
N GLN A 578 -30.09 33.87 -9.57
CA GLN A 578 -30.60 35.22 -9.87
C GLN A 578 -29.49 36.28 -9.97
N THR A 579 -28.29 36.00 -9.45
CA THR A 579 -27.12 36.89 -9.51
C THR A 579 -26.27 36.73 -10.76
N ARG A 580 -26.51 35.70 -11.59
CA ARG A 580 -25.74 35.46 -12.83
C ARG A 580 -26.02 36.53 -13.89
N SER A 581 -25.01 36.83 -14.70
CA SER A 581 -25.08 37.84 -15.78
C SER A 581 -26.00 37.41 -16.93
N CYS A 582 -26.13 36.10 -17.15
CA CYS A 582 -27.02 35.43 -18.08
C CYS A 582 -27.43 34.06 -17.50
N LEU A 583 -28.34 33.36 -18.17
CA LEU A 583 -28.92 32.08 -17.72
C LEU A 583 -29.61 32.09 -16.35
N ALA A 584 -29.89 33.27 -15.79
CA ALA A 584 -30.74 33.39 -14.61
C ALA A 584 -32.14 32.84 -14.92
N MET A 585 -32.53 31.77 -14.23
CA MET A 585 -33.82 31.11 -14.35
C MET A 585 -34.58 31.27 -13.02
N SER A 586 -35.88 31.55 -13.10
CA SER A 586 -36.78 31.52 -11.93
C SER A 586 -37.31 30.10 -11.72
N VAL A 587 -37.46 29.66 -10.46
CA VAL A 587 -37.84 28.28 -10.13
C VAL A 587 -39.17 27.85 -10.74
N ASP A 588 -40.12 28.78 -10.87
CA ASP A 588 -41.44 28.56 -11.47
C ASP A 588 -41.41 28.37 -12.99
N GLN A 589 -40.23 28.52 -13.62
CA GLN A 589 -40.00 28.18 -15.03
C GLN A 589 -39.66 26.70 -15.24
N ILE A 590 -39.37 25.95 -14.16
CA ILE A 590 -39.13 24.50 -14.25
C ILE A 590 -40.43 23.81 -14.66
N ASN A 591 -40.39 23.04 -15.75
CA ASN A 591 -41.54 22.27 -16.19
C ASN A 591 -41.73 21.04 -15.29
N THR A 592 -42.72 21.13 -14.39
CA THR A 592 -43.04 20.08 -13.41
C THR A 592 -43.53 18.77 -14.01
N THR A 593 -43.83 18.69 -15.31
CA THR A 593 -44.20 17.41 -15.93
C THR A 593 -43.03 16.45 -16.09
N PHE A 594 -41.79 16.93 -16.03
CA PHE A 594 -40.59 16.11 -16.17
C PHE A 594 -40.03 15.62 -14.83
N TYR A 595 -40.39 16.28 -13.72
CA TYR A 595 -39.78 16.08 -12.42
C TYR A 595 -40.81 15.67 -11.38
N THR A 596 -40.43 14.69 -10.57
CA THR A 596 -41.18 14.30 -9.38
C THR A 596 -40.85 15.17 -8.18
N HIS A 597 -39.60 15.64 -8.10
CA HIS A 597 -39.06 16.44 -7.00
C HIS A 597 -38.25 17.62 -7.56
N ILE A 598 -38.35 18.77 -6.89
CA ILE A 598 -37.42 19.90 -7.04
C ILE A 598 -36.74 20.12 -5.70
N HIS A 599 -35.42 19.97 -5.66
CA HIS A 599 -34.56 20.29 -4.53
C HIS A 599 -34.12 21.76 -4.66
N PHE A 600 -34.49 22.59 -3.68
CA PHE A 600 -34.09 23.99 -3.59
C PHE A 600 -32.72 24.09 -2.94
N ALA A 601 -31.71 24.45 -3.74
CA ALA A 601 -30.31 24.47 -3.36
C ALA A 601 -29.82 25.93 -3.23
N PHE A 602 -29.24 26.38 -2.15
CA PHE A 602 -29.10 25.70 -0.86
C PHE A 602 -29.58 26.59 0.27
N ALA A 603 -30.33 26.01 1.20
CA ALA A 603 -30.40 26.57 2.54
C ALA A 603 -29.09 26.29 3.28
N THR A 604 -28.72 27.20 4.18
CA THR A 604 -27.54 27.06 5.04
C THR A 604 -27.94 27.04 6.51
N ILE A 605 -27.02 26.60 7.37
CA ILE A 605 -27.22 26.57 8.82
C ILE A 605 -26.44 27.73 9.43
N ASN A 606 -27.09 28.53 10.26
CA ASN A 606 -26.43 29.55 11.08
C ASN A 606 -25.80 28.93 12.33
N SER A 607 -24.88 29.65 12.98
CA SER A 607 -24.22 29.17 14.22
C SER A 607 -25.18 28.97 15.41
N ASP A 608 -26.38 29.54 15.37
CA ASP A 608 -27.46 29.31 16.34
C ASP A 608 -28.44 28.19 15.91
N MET A 609 -28.07 27.43 14.89
CA MET A 609 -28.81 26.31 14.29
C MET A 609 -30.08 26.71 13.54
N THR A 610 -30.34 28.00 13.32
CA THR A 610 -31.42 28.46 12.44
C THR A 610 -31.05 28.21 10.97
N LEU A 611 -32.06 28.03 10.11
CA LEU A 611 -31.84 27.90 8.67
C LEU A 611 -31.88 29.27 8.00
N SER A 612 -31.02 29.49 7.01
CA SER A 612 -30.96 30.70 6.19
C SER A 612 -31.11 30.37 4.70
N VAL A 613 -31.87 31.22 4.02
CA VAL A 613 -31.99 31.28 2.55
C VAL A 613 -31.79 32.72 2.08
N ASP A 614 -30.91 33.45 2.78
CA ASP A 614 -30.75 34.89 2.61
C ASP A 614 -30.46 35.24 1.15
N GLY A 615 -31.28 36.13 0.58
CA GLY A 615 -31.19 36.54 -0.82
C GLY A 615 -31.93 35.63 -1.82
N MET A 616 -32.59 34.57 -1.34
CA MET A 616 -33.34 33.60 -2.16
C MET A 616 -34.81 33.47 -1.72
N GLU A 617 -35.30 34.33 -0.84
CA GLU A 617 -36.63 34.25 -0.24
C GLU A 617 -37.76 34.32 -1.27
N ASP A 618 -37.59 35.15 -2.31
CA ASP A 618 -38.55 35.27 -3.41
C ASP A 618 -38.64 33.97 -4.21
N GLN A 619 -37.50 33.32 -4.47
CA GLN A 619 -37.47 32.04 -5.18
C GLN A 619 -38.05 30.90 -4.34
N LEU A 620 -37.74 30.85 -3.04
CA LEU A 620 -38.35 29.87 -2.13
C LEU A 620 -39.88 30.04 -2.06
N SER A 621 -40.36 31.28 -2.06
CA SER A 621 -41.79 31.60 -2.08
C SER A 621 -42.47 31.20 -3.39
N LEU A 622 -41.76 31.24 -4.53
CA LEU A 622 -42.28 30.73 -5.80
C LEU A 622 -42.38 29.21 -5.76
N LEU A 623 -41.33 28.52 -5.29
CA LEU A 623 -41.32 27.06 -5.15
C LEU A 623 -42.45 26.56 -4.25
N SER A 624 -42.66 27.20 -3.09
CA SER A 624 -43.70 26.78 -2.14
C SER A 624 -45.11 26.82 -2.76
N ASN A 625 -45.35 27.66 -3.77
CA ASN A 625 -46.63 27.75 -4.47
C ASN A 625 -46.76 26.81 -5.68
N MET A 626 -45.70 26.07 -6.05
CA MET A 626 -45.74 25.12 -7.16
C MET A 626 -46.59 23.89 -6.83
N THR A 627 -47.19 23.30 -7.86
CA THR A 627 -48.03 22.09 -7.74
C THR A 627 -47.63 21.04 -8.77
N GLY A 628 -47.97 19.78 -8.50
CA GLY A 628 -47.62 18.65 -9.38
C GLY A 628 -46.19 18.12 -9.18
N VAL A 629 -45.46 18.65 -8.20
CA VAL A 629 -44.08 18.29 -7.87
C VAL A 629 -43.87 18.34 -6.36
N LYS A 630 -42.96 17.52 -5.83
CA LYS A 630 -42.51 17.57 -4.44
C LYS A 630 -41.47 18.67 -4.25
N ARG A 631 -41.67 19.54 -3.27
CA ARG A 631 -40.82 20.71 -3.00
C ARG A 631 -39.89 20.39 -1.83
N ILE A 632 -38.61 20.17 -2.10
CA ILE A 632 -37.63 19.68 -1.13
C ILE A 632 -36.64 20.79 -0.81
N LEU A 633 -36.36 21.03 0.48
CA LEU A 633 -35.29 21.94 0.90
C LEU A 633 -33.96 21.18 0.90
N SER A 634 -32.95 21.60 0.13
CA SER A 634 -31.60 21.04 0.24
C SER A 634 -30.74 21.95 1.12
N ILE A 635 -30.13 21.36 2.16
CA ILE A 635 -29.31 22.07 3.14
C ILE A 635 -27.85 21.68 2.93
N GLY A 636 -26.99 22.65 2.62
CA GLY A 636 -25.54 22.45 2.48
C GLY A 636 -24.97 22.93 1.16
N GLY A 637 -24.39 22.00 0.39
CA GLY A 637 -23.64 22.23 -0.84
C GLY A 637 -22.14 22.45 -0.59
N TRP A 638 -21.34 22.31 -1.65
CA TRP A 638 -19.88 22.44 -1.64
C TRP A 638 -19.37 23.69 -0.91
N ASP A 639 -19.83 24.88 -1.30
CA ASP A 639 -19.33 26.15 -0.75
C ASP A 639 -19.58 26.28 0.76
N PHE A 640 -20.75 25.87 1.23
CA PHE A 640 -21.08 25.91 2.65
C PHE A 640 -20.28 24.86 3.44
N SER A 641 -20.10 23.67 2.86
CA SER A 641 -19.39 22.57 3.52
C SER A 641 -17.87 22.80 3.61
N THR A 642 -17.30 23.53 2.65
CA THR A 642 -15.84 23.70 2.51
C THR A 642 -15.34 25.11 2.85
N GLY A 643 -16.23 26.10 2.93
CA GLY A 643 -15.90 27.50 3.22
C GLY A 643 -15.22 27.68 4.59
N ALA A 644 -14.17 28.51 4.64
CA ALA A 644 -13.37 28.73 5.85
C ALA A 644 -14.18 29.20 7.08
N ASP A 645 -15.27 29.93 6.84
CA ASP A 645 -16.16 30.47 7.88
C ASP A 645 -17.29 29.50 8.26
N THR A 646 -17.51 28.44 7.47
CA THR A 646 -18.71 27.58 7.56
C THR A 646 -18.43 26.09 7.73
N TYR A 647 -17.22 25.59 7.42
CA TYR A 647 -16.90 24.16 7.48
C TYR A 647 -17.12 23.52 8.86
N MET A 648 -17.05 24.29 9.95
CA MET A 648 -17.33 23.79 11.30
C MET A 648 -18.82 23.70 11.63
N ILE A 649 -19.67 24.44 10.92
CA ILE A 649 -21.07 24.57 11.31
C ILE A 649 -21.80 23.23 11.19
N PHE A 650 -21.60 22.47 10.10
CA PHE A 650 -22.18 21.14 10.00
C PHE A 650 -21.72 20.21 11.12
N ARG A 651 -20.40 20.19 11.38
CA ARG A 651 -19.78 19.37 12.44
C ARG A 651 -20.40 19.71 13.81
N ASP A 652 -20.56 20.99 14.11
CA ASP A 652 -21.16 21.47 15.35
C ASP A 652 -22.67 21.18 15.41
N ALA A 653 -23.39 21.27 14.29
CA ALA A 653 -24.84 21.15 14.23
C ALA A 653 -25.32 19.72 14.50
N VAL A 654 -24.56 18.70 14.08
CA VAL A 654 -24.93 17.29 14.28
C VAL A 654 -24.61 16.77 15.69
N THR A 655 -23.85 17.52 16.49
CA THR A 655 -23.48 17.13 17.86
C THR A 655 -24.70 16.97 18.75
N SER A 656 -24.60 16.16 19.81
CA SER A 656 -25.68 15.99 20.79
C SER A 656 -26.11 17.30 21.48
N ALA A 657 -25.26 18.33 21.49
CA ALA A 657 -25.58 19.61 22.11
C ALA A 657 -26.54 20.45 21.25
N ASN A 658 -26.46 20.33 19.92
CA ASN A 658 -27.19 21.16 18.97
C ASN A 658 -28.26 20.41 18.18
N ARG A 659 -28.15 19.08 18.07
CA ARG A 659 -29.01 18.21 17.25
C ARG A 659 -30.49 18.47 17.44
N ASP A 660 -30.99 18.50 18.66
CA ASP A 660 -32.43 18.67 18.92
C ASP A 660 -32.92 20.05 18.46
N THR A 661 -32.10 21.09 18.62
CA THR A 661 -32.38 22.44 18.13
C THR A 661 -32.40 22.47 16.61
N LEU A 662 -31.39 21.88 15.95
CA LEU A 662 -31.34 21.76 14.49
C LEU A 662 -32.58 21.04 13.95
N VAL A 663 -32.90 19.86 14.49
CA VAL A 663 -34.07 19.06 14.08
C VAL A 663 -35.36 19.87 14.23
N SER A 664 -35.54 20.56 15.37
CA SER A 664 -36.70 21.41 15.59
C SER A 664 -36.79 22.55 14.56
N ASN A 665 -35.66 23.18 14.22
CA ASN A 665 -35.62 24.27 13.26
C ASN A 665 -35.90 23.79 11.82
N VAL A 666 -35.36 22.62 11.43
CA VAL A 666 -35.67 21.99 10.14
C VAL A 666 -37.17 21.72 10.03
N VAL A 667 -37.77 21.03 11.01
CA VAL A 667 -39.21 20.74 10.99
C VAL A 667 -40.04 22.02 10.92
N SER A 668 -39.69 23.03 11.73
CA SER A 668 -40.40 24.31 11.75
C SER A 668 -40.31 25.02 10.39
N PHE A 669 -39.16 24.99 9.72
CA PHE A 669 -38.97 25.61 8.42
C PHE A 669 -39.79 24.89 7.32
N LEU A 670 -39.80 23.56 7.33
CA LEU A 670 -40.62 22.78 6.39
C LEU A 670 -42.12 23.07 6.57
N ASP A 671 -42.56 23.32 7.80
CA ASP A 671 -43.95 23.68 8.08
C ASP A 671 -44.27 25.14 7.72
N GLU A 672 -43.32 26.06 7.91
CA GLU A 672 -43.47 27.48 7.57
C GLU A 672 -43.69 27.68 6.06
N TYR A 673 -42.92 26.96 5.24
CA TYR A 673 -42.96 27.08 3.77
C TYR A 673 -43.76 25.98 3.08
N ASP A 674 -44.48 25.14 3.82
CA ASP A 674 -45.27 24.00 3.31
C ASP A 674 -44.46 23.09 2.37
N LEU A 675 -43.22 22.77 2.76
CA LEU A 675 -42.31 21.94 1.96
C LEU A 675 -42.55 20.45 2.22
N ASP A 676 -42.33 19.65 1.19
CA ASP A 676 -42.61 18.21 1.15
C ASP A 676 -41.48 17.34 1.72
N GLY A 677 -40.34 17.93 2.09
CA GLY A 677 -39.21 17.18 2.64
C GLY A 677 -37.92 17.98 2.70
N VAL A 678 -36.88 17.31 3.14
CA VAL A 678 -35.53 17.87 3.30
C VAL A 678 -34.48 16.91 2.77
N ASP A 679 -33.45 17.49 2.17
CA ASP A 679 -32.25 16.84 1.66
C ASP A 679 -31.03 17.43 2.38
N PHE A 680 -30.10 16.59 2.83
CA PHE A 680 -28.83 17.06 3.39
C PHE A 680 -27.69 16.80 2.41
N ASP A 681 -27.02 17.87 2.02
CA ASP A 681 -25.87 17.86 1.12
C ASP A 681 -24.62 18.33 1.86
N TRP A 682 -24.14 17.50 2.80
CA TRP A 682 -22.92 17.78 3.56
C TRP A 682 -21.70 17.15 2.87
N GLU A 683 -20.77 17.99 2.43
CA GLU A 683 -19.56 17.59 1.70
C GLU A 683 -18.25 17.87 2.48
N TYR A 684 -17.68 16.93 3.24
CA TYR A 684 -18.22 15.60 3.59
C TYR A 684 -18.06 15.33 5.10
N PRO A 685 -18.94 14.52 5.73
CA PRO A 685 -18.73 14.01 7.08
C PRO A 685 -17.45 13.17 7.16
N ASP A 686 -16.65 13.39 8.22
CA ASP A 686 -15.35 12.74 8.40
C ASP A 686 -14.39 12.96 7.20
N GLU A 687 -14.47 14.14 6.58
CA GLU A 687 -13.61 14.60 5.48
C GLU A 687 -12.12 14.53 5.85
N PRO A 688 -11.30 13.70 5.18
CA PRO A 688 -9.94 13.42 5.63
C PRO A 688 -8.89 14.45 5.17
N ASP A 689 -9.02 15.07 3.98
CA ASP A 689 -7.84 15.66 3.33
C ASP A 689 -8.05 16.78 2.30
N ILE A 690 -9.24 17.41 2.23
CA ILE A 690 -9.38 18.66 1.47
C ILE A 690 -8.40 19.74 1.99
N PRO A 691 -7.52 20.30 1.14
CA PRO A 691 -6.56 21.31 1.55
C PRO A 691 -7.21 22.54 2.19
N GLY A 692 -6.70 22.95 3.36
CA GLY A 692 -7.20 24.12 4.10
C GLY A 692 -8.34 23.82 5.06
N ILE A 693 -8.86 22.59 5.08
CA ILE A 693 -9.89 22.14 6.01
C ILE A 693 -9.28 21.18 7.03
N PRO A 694 -9.53 21.35 8.34
CA PRO A 694 -9.10 20.36 9.33
C PRO A 694 -9.77 19.00 9.05
N ALA A 695 -9.01 17.91 9.13
CA ALA A 695 -9.55 16.56 9.00
C ALA A 695 -10.72 16.34 9.97
N GLY A 696 -11.78 15.70 9.47
CA GLY A 696 -12.94 15.28 10.24
C GLY A 696 -12.62 14.12 11.18
N THR A 697 -13.65 13.65 11.89
CA THR A 697 -13.53 12.47 12.76
C THR A 697 -14.68 11.51 12.57
N THR A 698 -14.51 10.23 12.94
CA THR A 698 -15.61 9.25 12.91
C THR A 698 -16.81 9.66 13.78
N ALA A 699 -16.62 10.60 14.72
CA ALA A 699 -17.72 11.21 15.47
C ALA A 699 -18.64 12.06 14.58
N ASP A 700 -18.12 12.71 13.54
CA ASP A 700 -18.89 13.49 12.55
C ASP A 700 -19.88 12.56 11.83
N ALA A 701 -19.37 11.47 11.27
CA ALA A 701 -20.16 10.43 10.59
C ALA A 701 -21.22 9.79 11.51
N THR A 702 -20.82 9.44 12.74
CA THR A 702 -21.74 8.88 13.75
C THR A 702 -22.84 9.87 14.14
N ASN A 703 -22.47 11.13 14.39
CA ASN A 703 -23.41 12.17 14.79
C ASN A 703 -24.36 12.55 13.65
N TYR A 704 -23.88 12.53 12.40
CA TYR A 704 -24.71 12.73 11.22
C TYR A 704 -25.80 11.66 11.12
N TYR A 705 -25.42 10.38 11.21
CA TYR A 705 -26.40 9.28 11.22
C TYR A 705 -27.44 9.42 12.34
N ILE A 706 -27.02 9.72 13.57
CA ILE A 706 -27.95 9.90 14.69
C ILE A 706 -28.87 11.10 14.44
N THR A 707 -28.37 12.18 13.84
CA THR A 707 -29.18 13.36 13.51
C THR A 707 -30.24 13.02 12.46
N LEU A 708 -29.90 12.28 11.41
CA LEU A 708 -30.86 11.79 10.42
C LEU A 708 -31.91 10.87 11.04
N LEU A 709 -31.51 10.01 11.97
CA LEU A 709 -32.43 9.13 12.71
C LEU A 709 -33.44 9.92 13.54
N VAL A 710 -32.98 10.90 14.32
CA VAL A 710 -33.86 11.76 15.14
C VAL A 710 -34.75 12.63 14.27
N LEU A 711 -34.23 13.15 13.15
CA LEU A 711 -35.00 13.92 12.20
C LEU A 711 -36.11 13.09 11.55
N LYS A 712 -35.82 11.87 11.10
CA LYS A 712 -36.83 10.99 10.51
C LYS A 712 -37.98 10.67 11.48
N ASP A 713 -37.68 10.50 12.76
CA ASP A 713 -38.69 10.30 13.81
C ASP A 713 -39.53 11.56 14.08
N ALA A 714 -38.95 12.75 13.87
CA ALA A 714 -39.63 14.04 14.07
C ALA A 714 -40.45 14.50 12.86
N LEU A 715 -40.10 14.05 11.65
CA LEU A 715 -40.79 14.43 10.42
C LEU A 715 -42.19 13.78 10.34
N PRO A 716 -43.22 14.52 9.86
CA PRO A 716 -44.48 13.93 9.45
C PRO A 716 -44.29 12.83 8.41
N SER A 717 -45.14 11.79 8.45
CA SER A 717 -44.99 10.59 7.61
C SER A 717 -45.13 10.84 6.10
N ASP A 718 -45.69 11.98 5.71
CA ASP A 718 -45.85 12.41 4.32
C ASP A 718 -44.69 13.28 3.81
N LYS A 719 -43.74 13.66 4.68
CA LYS A 719 -42.51 14.37 4.31
C LYS A 719 -41.36 13.39 4.05
N THR A 720 -40.53 13.69 3.05
CA THR A 720 -39.35 12.90 2.72
C THR A 720 -38.08 13.42 3.40
N LEU A 721 -37.15 12.51 3.65
CA LEU A 721 -35.78 12.77 4.08
C LEU A 721 -34.83 12.08 3.09
N SER A 722 -33.93 12.85 2.49
CA SER A 722 -32.85 12.33 1.65
C SER A 722 -31.50 12.87 2.07
N ILE A 723 -30.44 12.28 1.50
CA ILE A 723 -29.10 12.82 1.55
C ILE A 723 -28.47 12.78 0.16
N THR A 724 -27.52 13.65 -0.06
CA THR A 724 -26.55 13.54 -1.16
C THR A 724 -25.35 12.72 -0.69
N ALA A 725 -24.83 11.84 -1.56
CA ALA A 725 -23.65 11.00 -1.26
C ALA A 725 -22.63 11.01 -2.42
N PRO A 726 -21.32 11.01 -2.13
CA PRO A 726 -20.27 11.05 -3.14
C PRO A 726 -20.07 9.71 -3.85
N ALA A 727 -19.81 9.72 -5.16
CA ALA A 727 -19.54 8.51 -5.94
C ALA A 727 -18.14 7.91 -5.75
N SER A 728 -17.24 8.66 -5.10
CA SER A 728 -15.87 8.25 -4.78
C SER A 728 -15.83 7.30 -3.59
N PHE A 729 -15.05 6.22 -3.71
CA PHE A 729 -14.77 5.29 -2.60
C PHE A 729 -14.19 6.03 -1.38
N TRP A 730 -13.25 6.94 -1.62
CA TRP A 730 -12.48 7.64 -0.57
C TRP A 730 -13.35 8.49 0.35
N TYR A 731 -14.40 9.11 -0.19
CA TYR A 731 -15.33 9.91 0.60
C TYR A 731 -16.51 9.09 1.10
N LEU A 732 -17.01 8.12 0.32
CA LEU A 732 -18.17 7.33 0.73
C LEU A 732 -17.85 6.38 1.90
N GLU A 733 -16.61 5.88 2.02
CA GLU A 733 -16.24 4.96 3.11
C GLU A 733 -16.38 5.58 4.50
N ARG A 734 -16.44 6.91 4.57
CA ARG A 734 -16.63 7.71 5.77
C ARG A 734 -18.10 7.76 6.20
N PHE A 735 -19.03 7.41 5.31
CA PHE A 735 -20.46 7.36 5.60
C PHE A 735 -20.82 5.98 6.15
N PRO A 736 -21.57 5.88 7.26
CA PRO A 736 -22.26 4.64 7.64
C PRO A 736 -23.45 4.41 6.69
N ILE A 737 -23.18 4.26 5.39
CA ILE A 737 -24.15 4.44 4.31
C ILE A 737 -25.27 3.40 4.35
N GLU A 738 -24.97 2.16 4.76
CA GLU A 738 -25.98 1.12 4.98
C GLU A 738 -27.00 1.53 6.07
N ALA A 739 -26.49 2.06 7.19
CA ALA A 739 -27.31 2.52 8.29
C ALA A 739 -28.11 3.77 7.88
N ILE A 740 -27.49 4.72 7.18
CA ILE A 740 -28.19 5.91 6.65
C ILE A 740 -29.31 5.48 5.68
N ALA A 741 -29.03 4.58 4.74
CA ALA A 741 -30.01 4.05 3.80
C ALA A 741 -31.19 3.36 4.49
N SER A 742 -31.03 2.85 5.71
CA SER A 742 -32.14 2.28 6.49
C SER A 742 -33.10 3.34 7.07
N VAL A 743 -32.69 4.61 7.12
CA VAL A 743 -33.43 5.74 7.71
C VAL A 743 -34.04 6.64 6.63
N VAL A 744 -33.25 7.01 5.63
CA VAL A 744 -33.67 7.96 4.57
C VAL A 744 -34.59 7.29 3.56
N ASP A 745 -35.40 8.09 2.86
CA ASP A 745 -36.31 7.61 1.81
C ASP A 745 -35.52 7.28 0.53
N TYR A 746 -34.54 8.12 0.18
CA TYR A 746 -33.63 7.92 -0.95
C TYR A 746 -32.29 8.64 -0.74
N ILE A 747 -31.30 8.28 -1.55
CA ILE A 747 -29.97 8.86 -1.62
C ILE A 747 -29.78 9.40 -3.04
N VAL A 748 -29.45 10.68 -3.15
CA VAL A 748 -29.00 11.27 -4.41
C VAL A 748 -27.50 10.99 -4.53
N TYR A 749 -27.12 10.19 -5.51
CA TYR A 749 -25.75 9.71 -5.66
C TYR A 749 -25.02 10.50 -6.74
N MET A 750 -23.99 11.26 -6.36
CA MET A 750 -23.30 12.21 -7.24
C MET A 750 -22.35 11.49 -8.19
N THR A 751 -22.88 10.77 -9.17
CA THR A 751 -22.14 10.07 -10.24
C THR A 751 -21.76 11.02 -11.36
N TYR A 752 -21.16 12.15 -10.97
CA TYR A 752 -20.56 13.17 -11.80
C TYR A 752 -19.38 13.77 -11.02
N ASP A 753 -18.58 14.62 -11.66
CA ASP A 753 -17.32 15.10 -11.07
C ASP A 753 -16.39 13.97 -10.68
N LEU A 754 -16.43 12.89 -11.47
CA LEU A 754 -15.51 11.77 -11.33
C LEU A 754 -14.06 12.19 -11.62
N HIS A 755 -13.90 13.19 -12.49
CA HIS A 755 -12.62 13.78 -12.86
C HIS A 755 -12.71 15.29 -12.99
N GLY A 756 -11.60 15.97 -12.77
CA GLY A 756 -11.53 17.42 -12.84
C GLY A 756 -10.13 17.97 -12.62
N GLN A 757 -10.02 19.30 -12.57
CA GLN A 757 -8.73 19.98 -12.45
C GLN A 757 -7.93 19.58 -11.19
N TRP A 758 -8.62 19.09 -10.15
CA TRP A 758 -8.04 18.63 -8.89
C TRP A 758 -7.22 17.33 -9.02
N ASP A 759 -7.34 16.59 -10.13
CA ASP A 759 -6.58 15.36 -10.36
C ASP A 759 -5.07 15.64 -10.59
N TYR A 760 -4.74 16.87 -10.98
CA TYR A 760 -3.39 17.26 -11.38
C TYR A 760 -2.36 16.97 -10.28
N GLY A 761 -1.34 16.18 -10.61
CA GLY A 761 -0.26 15.79 -9.71
C GLY A 761 -0.58 14.59 -8.81
N SER A 762 -1.71 13.91 -9.04
CA SER A 762 -2.12 12.70 -8.32
C SER A 762 -2.07 11.46 -9.21
N ALA A 763 -1.06 10.61 -9.02
CA ALA A 763 -0.97 9.30 -9.69
C ALA A 763 -2.10 8.32 -9.31
N PHE A 764 -2.90 8.66 -8.29
CA PHE A 764 -4.01 7.85 -7.79
C PHE A 764 -5.38 8.34 -8.24
N ALA A 765 -5.44 9.48 -8.93
CA ALA A 765 -6.69 9.97 -9.51
C ALA A 765 -7.14 9.04 -10.65
N ASP A 766 -6.18 8.65 -11.51
CA ASP A 766 -6.46 7.97 -12.76
C ASP A 766 -5.53 6.79 -13.01
N SER A 767 -6.11 5.63 -13.30
CA SER A 767 -5.32 4.48 -13.72
C SER A 767 -4.57 4.78 -15.03
N GLY A 768 -3.26 4.51 -15.03
CA GLY A 768 -2.38 4.74 -16.19
C GLY A 768 -1.98 6.21 -16.41
N CYS A 769 -2.29 7.12 -15.48
CA CYS A 769 -1.91 8.53 -15.59
C CYS A 769 -1.08 8.98 -14.37
N ASP A 770 0.22 8.74 -14.40
CA ASP A 770 1.12 8.98 -13.25
C ASP A 770 1.14 10.46 -12.79
N THR A 771 0.87 11.39 -13.70
CA THR A 771 0.81 12.82 -13.41
C THR A 771 -0.58 13.32 -13.06
N GLY A 772 -1.61 12.47 -13.11
CA GLY A 772 -3.00 12.81 -12.81
C GLY A 772 -3.58 13.92 -13.69
N ASN A 773 -3.00 14.19 -14.86
CA ASN A 773 -3.43 15.28 -15.73
C ASN A 773 -3.95 14.78 -17.09
N CYS A 774 -4.52 13.59 -17.13
CA CYS A 774 -5.10 13.00 -18.33
C CYS A 774 -6.55 13.50 -18.53
N LEU A 775 -7.02 13.56 -19.78
CA LEU A 775 -8.36 14.04 -20.11
C LEU A 775 -9.41 12.95 -19.86
N ARG A 776 -9.85 12.79 -18.62
CA ARG A 776 -10.90 11.84 -18.25
C ARG A 776 -12.28 12.50 -18.20
N SER A 777 -13.30 11.74 -18.58
CA SER A 777 -14.68 12.22 -18.61
C SER A 777 -15.29 12.19 -17.21
N HIS A 778 -15.68 13.35 -16.68
CA HIS A 778 -16.29 13.45 -15.35
C HIS A 778 -17.67 12.76 -15.22
N VAL A 779 -18.24 12.27 -16.32
CA VAL A 779 -19.52 11.54 -16.40
C VAL A 779 -19.34 10.15 -17.04
N ASN A 780 -18.17 9.54 -16.87
CA ASN A 780 -17.86 8.22 -17.42
C ASN A 780 -18.86 7.16 -16.94
N LEU A 781 -19.57 6.51 -17.88
CA LEU A 781 -20.59 5.53 -17.57
C LEU A 781 -20.02 4.25 -16.96
N THR A 782 -18.80 3.84 -17.34
CA THR A 782 -18.15 2.65 -16.74
C THR A 782 -17.83 2.84 -15.26
N GLU A 783 -17.43 4.05 -14.88
CA GLU A 783 -17.18 4.43 -13.49
C GLU A 783 -18.47 4.65 -12.72
N THR A 784 -19.48 5.27 -13.35
CA THR A 784 -20.84 5.36 -12.79
C THR A 784 -21.37 3.97 -12.39
N LEU A 785 -21.20 2.96 -13.26
CA LEU A 785 -21.57 1.58 -12.97
C LEU A 785 -20.75 0.96 -11.85
N SER A 786 -19.46 1.30 -11.76
CA SER A 786 -18.57 0.86 -10.67
C SER A 786 -18.99 1.45 -9.33
N SER A 787 -19.35 2.75 -9.28
CA SER A 787 -19.92 3.42 -8.11
C SER A 787 -21.26 2.80 -7.70
N LEU A 788 -22.13 2.44 -8.65
CA LEU A 788 -23.37 1.71 -8.36
C LEU A 788 -23.12 0.31 -7.78
N SER A 789 -22.10 -0.40 -8.27
CA SER A 789 -21.65 -1.66 -7.67
C SER A 789 -21.19 -1.42 -6.23
N MET A 790 -20.36 -0.41 -5.99
CA MET A 790 -19.85 -0.06 -4.66
C MET A 790 -20.98 0.23 -3.66
N ILE A 791 -21.87 1.20 -3.94
CA ILE A 791 -22.91 1.60 -2.98
C ILE A 791 -23.91 0.47 -2.70
N THR A 792 -24.21 -0.38 -3.69
CA THR A 792 -25.11 -1.52 -3.49
C THR A 792 -24.45 -2.69 -2.77
N LYS A 793 -23.15 -2.93 -2.96
CA LYS A 793 -22.34 -3.86 -2.15
C LYS A 793 -22.21 -3.39 -0.71
N ALA A 794 -22.16 -2.08 -0.49
CA ALA A 794 -22.20 -1.46 0.84
C ALA A 794 -23.54 -1.65 1.56
N GLY A 795 -24.51 -2.38 0.99
CA GLY A 795 -25.78 -2.71 1.63
C GLY A 795 -26.93 -1.77 1.30
N VAL A 796 -26.69 -0.71 0.52
CA VAL A 796 -27.76 0.19 0.07
C VAL A 796 -28.66 -0.53 -0.92
N SER A 797 -29.96 -0.56 -0.61
CA SER A 797 -30.94 -1.14 -1.53
C SER A 797 -30.98 -0.33 -2.83
N SER A 798 -30.82 -1.00 -3.96
CA SER A 798 -30.74 -0.35 -5.28
C SER A 798 -31.97 0.50 -5.65
N ASN A 799 -33.11 0.29 -4.99
CA ASN A 799 -34.33 1.08 -5.14
C ASN A 799 -34.39 2.36 -4.31
N LYS A 800 -33.35 2.66 -3.53
CA LYS A 800 -33.17 3.92 -2.80
C LYS A 800 -32.13 4.83 -3.43
N VAL A 801 -31.46 4.41 -4.50
CA VAL A 801 -30.40 5.18 -5.15
C VAL A 801 -30.99 5.96 -6.33
N ALA A 802 -30.91 7.29 -6.28
CA ALA A 802 -31.16 8.17 -7.41
C ALA A 802 -29.82 8.52 -8.07
N VAL A 803 -29.65 8.14 -9.34
CA VAL A 803 -28.40 8.35 -10.09
C VAL A 803 -28.29 9.81 -10.51
N GLY A 804 -27.20 10.46 -10.11
CA GLY A 804 -26.89 11.84 -10.48
C GLY A 804 -26.50 11.97 -11.95
N VAL A 805 -26.94 13.04 -12.60
CA VAL A 805 -26.58 13.39 -13.98
C VAL A 805 -26.22 14.87 -14.02
N ALA A 806 -25.06 15.19 -14.59
CA ALA A 806 -24.60 16.56 -14.71
C ALA A 806 -25.26 17.28 -15.89
N SER A 807 -25.71 18.52 -15.64
CA SER A 807 -26.17 19.48 -16.67
C SER A 807 -25.07 20.51 -17.01
N TYR A 808 -23.82 20.13 -16.82
CA TYR A 808 -22.61 20.91 -17.08
C TYR A 808 -21.46 19.95 -17.45
N ALA A 809 -20.37 20.50 -17.98
CA ALA A 809 -19.13 19.80 -18.24
C ALA A 809 -17.99 20.35 -17.37
N ARG A 810 -17.00 19.49 -17.08
CA ARG A 810 -15.67 19.89 -16.62
C ARG A 810 -14.78 20.19 -17.82
N SER A 811 -14.02 21.29 -17.75
CA SER A 811 -13.21 21.78 -18.87
C SER A 811 -11.74 21.92 -18.50
N PHE A 812 -10.88 21.82 -19.51
CA PHE A 812 -9.43 21.78 -19.38
C PHE A 812 -8.77 22.62 -20.48
N GLU A 813 -7.58 23.16 -20.23
CA GLU A 813 -6.68 23.63 -21.29
C GLU A 813 -5.70 22.51 -21.59
N MET A 814 -5.68 22.01 -22.83
CA MET A 814 -4.86 20.85 -23.18
C MET A 814 -3.40 21.26 -23.41
N THR A 815 -2.47 20.33 -23.18
CA THR A 815 -1.04 20.56 -23.44
C THR A 815 -0.72 20.50 -24.94
N GLU A 816 -1.55 19.80 -25.71
CA GLU A 816 -1.45 19.66 -27.16
C GLU A 816 -2.80 19.93 -27.83
N ALA A 817 -2.80 20.91 -28.73
CA ALA A 817 -3.97 21.35 -29.47
C ALA A 817 -4.67 20.20 -30.21
N GLY A 818 -5.99 20.07 -30.01
CA GLY A 818 -6.82 19.07 -30.68
C GLY A 818 -6.67 17.63 -30.18
N CYS A 819 -5.86 17.37 -29.15
CA CYS A 819 -5.72 16.05 -28.53
C CYS A 819 -6.87 15.80 -27.56
N TRP A 820 -7.86 14.99 -27.92
CA TRP A 820 -9.09 14.80 -27.13
C TRP A 820 -9.27 13.42 -26.50
N THR A 821 -8.38 12.46 -26.79
CA THR A 821 -8.48 11.10 -26.25
C THR A 821 -8.14 11.07 -24.76
N ASP A 822 -8.53 10.00 -24.09
CA ASP A 822 -8.37 9.82 -22.65
C ASP A 822 -6.93 9.89 -22.11
N MET A 823 -5.94 9.61 -22.97
CA MET A 823 -4.51 9.71 -22.64
C MET A 823 -3.86 11.05 -23.01
N CYS A 824 -4.61 11.98 -23.63
CA CYS A 824 -4.17 13.36 -23.81
C CYS A 824 -4.10 14.06 -22.46
N THR A 825 -3.30 15.13 -22.36
CA THR A 825 -3.04 15.77 -21.07
C THR A 825 -3.40 17.25 -21.04
N TYR A 826 -3.64 17.79 -19.84
CA TYR A 826 -3.98 19.19 -19.60
C TYR A 826 -2.96 19.95 -18.74
N THR A 827 -3.01 21.28 -18.80
CA THR A 827 -2.14 22.21 -18.06
C THR A 827 -2.59 22.39 -16.61
N GLY A 828 -1.64 22.51 -15.67
CA GLY A 828 -1.95 22.73 -14.24
C GLY A 828 -0.74 23.23 -13.45
N PRO A 829 -0.86 23.43 -12.12
CA PRO A 829 -2.00 23.12 -11.25
C PRO A 829 -3.11 24.19 -11.22
N SER A 830 -2.92 25.34 -11.85
CA SER A 830 -3.99 26.33 -12.04
C SER A 830 -4.78 26.01 -13.31
N SER A 831 -6.11 26.04 -13.23
CA SER A 831 -6.98 25.82 -14.38
C SER A 831 -6.71 26.88 -15.46
N GLY A 832 -6.11 26.47 -16.57
CA GLY A 832 -6.00 27.29 -17.79
C GLY A 832 -7.27 27.27 -18.65
N ALA A 833 -8.28 26.51 -18.24
CA ALA A 833 -9.50 26.32 -19.00
C ALA A 833 -10.28 27.64 -19.19
N TRP A 834 -10.97 27.73 -20.33
CA TRP A 834 -11.81 28.89 -20.64
C TRP A 834 -13.01 28.99 -19.66
N PRO A 835 -13.19 30.12 -18.95
CA PRO A 835 -14.37 30.34 -18.13
C PRO A 835 -15.57 30.68 -19.03
N GLY A 836 -16.71 30.02 -18.81
CA GLY A 836 -17.95 30.29 -19.53
C GLY A 836 -18.47 31.72 -19.29
N PRO A 837 -19.14 32.36 -20.26
CA PRO A 837 -19.57 33.76 -20.16
C PRO A 837 -20.66 34.02 -19.11
N CYS A 838 -21.41 33.01 -18.72
CA CYS A 838 -22.49 33.08 -17.72
C CYS A 838 -22.06 32.50 -16.37
N THR A 839 -21.37 31.35 -16.38
CA THR A 839 -20.89 30.67 -15.17
C THR A 839 -19.61 31.29 -14.61
N ASP A 840 -18.81 31.97 -15.44
CA ASP A 840 -17.59 32.71 -15.10
C ASP A 840 -16.59 31.93 -14.24
N THR A 841 -16.54 30.61 -14.44
CA THR A 841 -15.71 29.69 -13.64
C THR A 841 -14.85 28.82 -14.54
N ALA A 842 -13.52 28.98 -14.47
CA ALA A 842 -12.60 28.16 -15.25
C ALA A 842 -12.67 26.69 -14.80
N GLY A 843 -12.86 25.78 -15.74
CA GLY A 843 -13.00 24.34 -15.47
C GLY A 843 -14.44 23.85 -15.27
N TYR A 844 -15.42 24.73 -15.43
CA TYR A 844 -16.85 24.43 -15.34
C TYR A 844 -17.59 25.17 -16.45
N ILE A 845 -18.38 24.46 -17.26
CA ILE A 845 -19.16 25.06 -18.35
C ILE A 845 -20.57 24.46 -18.34
N ALA A 846 -21.60 25.29 -18.23
CA ALA A 846 -22.97 24.82 -18.26
C ALA A 846 -23.33 24.25 -19.65
N ASN A 847 -24.26 23.29 -19.74
CA ASN A 847 -24.66 22.71 -21.04
C ASN A 847 -25.07 23.78 -22.06
N TYR A 848 -25.80 24.82 -21.63
CA TYR A 848 -26.16 25.94 -22.51
C TYR A 848 -24.92 26.67 -23.08
N GLU A 849 -23.88 26.85 -22.27
CA GLU A 849 -22.66 27.50 -22.73
C GLU A 849 -21.91 26.62 -23.74
N LEU A 850 -21.97 25.29 -23.60
CA LEU A 850 -21.47 24.36 -24.62
C LEU A 850 -22.25 24.52 -25.94
N GLU A 851 -23.57 24.65 -25.88
CA GLU A 851 -24.40 24.91 -27.08
C GLU A 851 -24.05 26.24 -27.74
N LEU A 852 -23.77 27.27 -26.92
CA LEU A 852 -23.30 28.57 -27.41
C LEU A 852 -21.95 28.42 -28.13
N VAL A 853 -20.99 27.70 -27.53
CA VAL A 853 -19.70 27.41 -28.17
C VAL A 853 -19.90 26.67 -29.49
N MET A 854 -20.72 25.62 -29.53
CA MET A 854 -20.99 24.86 -30.76
C MET A 854 -21.64 25.70 -31.87
N SER A 855 -22.51 26.65 -31.51
CA SER A 855 -23.23 27.46 -32.49
C SER A 855 -22.45 28.69 -32.96
N GLU A 856 -21.57 29.25 -32.13
CA GLU A 856 -20.88 30.51 -32.40
C GLU A 856 -19.39 30.35 -32.70
N ASN A 857 -18.74 29.28 -32.23
CA ASN A 857 -17.30 29.07 -32.42
C ASN A 857 -17.00 28.23 -33.67
N PRO A 858 -16.34 28.79 -34.70
CA PRO A 858 -16.07 28.08 -35.94
C PRO A 858 -15.05 26.94 -35.81
N THR A 859 -14.35 26.85 -34.67
CA THR A 859 -13.37 25.78 -34.37
C THR A 859 -13.94 24.69 -33.47
N ALA A 860 -15.21 24.81 -33.06
CA ALA A 860 -15.85 23.82 -32.20
C ALA A 860 -16.05 22.49 -32.94
N GLU A 861 -15.54 21.42 -32.35
CA GLU A 861 -15.66 20.05 -32.83
C GLU A 861 -16.19 19.17 -31.71
N LEU A 862 -17.31 18.50 -31.97
CA LEU A 862 -17.95 17.56 -31.05
C LEU A 862 -17.48 16.14 -31.38
N TYR A 863 -16.94 15.48 -30.37
CA TYR A 863 -16.52 14.09 -30.39
C TYR A 863 -17.43 13.26 -29.48
N TRP A 864 -17.49 11.97 -29.80
CA TRP A 864 -18.19 10.96 -29.02
C TRP A 864 -17.19 9.89 -28.62
N ASP A 865 -17.05 9.67 -27.32
CA ASP A 865 -16.24 8.58 -26.78
C ASP A 865 -17.14 7.39 -26.45
N ASP A 866 -17.00 6.32 -27.24
CA ASP A 866 -17.76 5.09 -27.09
C ASP A 866 -17.44 4.38 -25.78
N ASP A 867 -16.22 4.49 -25.25
CA ASP A 867 -15.79 3.74 -24.06
C ASP A 867 -16.41 4.34 -22.79
N SER A 868 -16.27 5.66 -22.60
CA SER A 868 -16.89 6.37 -21.47
C SER A 868 -18.38 6.68 -21.67
N TYR A 869 -18.91 6.49 -22.88
CA TYR A 869 -20.27 6.84 -23.29
C TYR A 869 -20.58 8.33 -23.04
N SER A 870 -19.67 9.21 -23.47
CA SER A 870 -19.77 10.65 -23.20
C SER A 870 -19.43 11.53 -24.41
N ASN A 871 -19.93 12.76 -24.39
CA ASN A 871 -19.64 13.78 -25.40
C ASN A 871 -18.42 14.61 -24.98
N ILE A 872 -17.54 14.93 -25.93
CA ILE A 872 -16.34 15.76 -25.72
C ILE A 872 -16.39 16.92 -26.72
N LEU A 873 -16.31 18.16 -26.23
CA LEU A 873 -16.28 19.35 -27.08
C LEU A 873 -14.89 19.97 -27.06
N VAL A 874 -14.26 20.07 -28.23
CA VAL A 874 -12.94 20.70 -28.42
C VAL A 874 -13.12 21.99 -29.21
N PHE A 875 -12.47 23.07 -28.82
CA PHE A 875 -12.57 24.36 -29.50
C PHE A 875 -11.31 25.22 -29.28
N ASN A 876 -11.20 26.35 -29.97
CA ASN A 876 -10.11 27.35 -29.88
C ASN A 876 -8.70 26.88 -30.26
N GLU A 877 -8.54 25.75 -30.94
CA GLU A 877 -7.21 25.14 -31.19
C GLU A 877 -6.42 24.92 -29.88
N THR A 878 -7.13 24.75 -28.76
CA THR A 878 -6.54 24.33 -27.48
C THR A 878 -6.44 22.83 -27.40
#